data_AF-D0LVT8-F1
#
_entry.id   AF-D0LVT8-F1
#
_cell.length_a   1.000
_cell.length_b   1.000
_cell.length_c   1.000
_cell.angle_alpha   90.00
_cell.angle_beta   90.00
_cell.angle_gamma   90.00
#
_symmetry.space_group_name_H-M   'P 1'
#
loop_
_entity.id
_entity.type
_entity.pdbx_description
1 polymer ?
#
loop_
_entity_poly.entity_id
_entity_poly.type
_entity_poly.pdbx_seq_one_letter_code
_entity_poly.pdbx_strand_id
1 'polypeptide(L)'
;MRVERLNYAGGSWSKPLPPLDSPQTLVMVYGAPSFGRNRQPLEELVRAFPSSKVIGCSTSGELGGLDIGDESLSVAVTRFAHTDIRAAAARVSSTADSYEAGRQIAQKLAASPGLRSIFVLSEGLNVNGSELVRGFNENLSDSVLVTGGLAGDGDRFEKTWVMWGNKVDGNMVVAIGFYGDHIAVSHGTQGGWDPFGPERKVTRSRSNVLYELDGKPALSLYKSYLGDEASGLPGSGLRFPLSLRDPRQPEKFLVRTLLAVDEAEQSMTFAGDIPEGFTAQLMKADFDRLVAGAETAAKMTAETGPPIDSKHLAVAISCVGRRLILGSRTEDEIEVVTEVLPAATELVGFYSYGEISPFAQGACDLHNQTMTLTLISESPTPIRRDLRNRWSSPGMPVATPPRSPSSPSLTPPTTMTRPGSARSSTAPPAPTRSSTAPPRAMSSRPSRRSSVLSVPMPTVEAPPSGSNELTIRSAEVDGIRVLRLAGTIGERFPRAELTPQLSGALAIELGGVTRVTSFGVRAWMDTLSAAGGKLRSLHLVNCPEPVVTQLSMIRGFAANGRVLSFAAPYYCDACGTAFSVYLDVDNDQQAIRSGMVDARPCPQCQSAASFEDNPGHFFAFAQDHLGPLSEAERALLRLGASSASDVAAGRVEKDIADGTTTIAVHGILPEGFAWSRALEGVDGHLLIDLREAAPPPPAQERGLAGALFEALPQVEQAQLRGCPEGVIEVLLTRGFPAGLTVESIALSGRCSGCKSGAVQVVSATELAGNSAPYRVCRRCGETLEFDAAKRVSRGLGQLVNPGPQVKSWQWALIGGASLLVVAMVALLAYRGLRPDADTAAVAAPNAADLSGVQGGAEEPTLAAASAGAATVIAPGWTERPIRIDDQQVLVVGMSEIHSSADAALEQARQRATRILIERVAKELSRAASVQMLAQQAAPLRADADAVIEDVFQRQLGDIAGLERSEVFTDTGERGVLVHAQYRLGAEQYQRVVAYYRHAARWRGAEFAPLFPLVAAHQAPTEATVQVTDVRRGSLASRRGLRIGDMIVSVETTPAFRVDDVAQALERAWSTPRPKGRFTVQVQSGAVARELSFPRTSPRRR
;
A
#
# COMPACT_ATOMS: atom_id res chain seq x y z
N MET A 1 -20.56 -29.63 -9.72
CA MET A 1 -20.85 -28.49 -10.60
C MET A 1 -19.79 -28.34 -11.69
N ARG A 2 -20.03 -27.50 -12.70
CA ARG A 2 -19.00 -26.90 -13.57
C ARG A 2 -19.02 -25.39 -13.36
N VAL A 3 -17.86 -24.74 -13.38
CA VAL A 3 -17.76 -23.28 -13.29
C VAL A 3 -16.62 -22.77 -14.18
N GLU A 4 -16.88 -21.62 -14.79
CA GLU A 4 -15.94 -20.85 -15.59
C GLU A 4 -16.05 -19.35 -15.28
N ARG A 5 -14.91 -18.70 -15.00
CA ARG A 5 -14.77 -17.24 -14.99
C ARG A 5 -14.62 -16.70 -16.41
N LEU A 6 -15.13 -15.48 -16.63
CA LEU A 6 -14.98 -14.65 -17.83
C LEU A 6 -14.77 -13.19 -17.38
N ASN A 7 -13.89 -12.46 -18.04
CA ASN A 7 -13.84 -10.99 -17.94
C ASN A 7 -14.28 -10.36 -19.28
N TYR A 8 -14.92 -9.18 -19.24
CA TYR A 8 -15.16 -8.31 -20.41
C TYR A 8 -14.40 -6.98 -20.21
N ALA A 9 -13.56 -6.60 -21.18
CA ALA A 9 -12.78 -5.36 -21.14
C ALA A 9 -12.42 -4.93 -22.57
N GLY A 10 -12.16 -3.63 -22.77
CA GLY A 10 -11.72 -3.10 -24.07
C GLY A 10 -12.69 -3.35 -25.23
N GLY A 11 -13.98 -3.55 -24.95
CA GLY A 11 -15.00 -3.90 -25.95
C GLY A 11 -15.09 -5.40 -26.30
N SER A 12 -14.43 -6.28 -25.54
CA SER A 12 -14.31 -7.71 -25.89
C SER A 12 -14.40 -8.66 -24.69
N TRP A 13 -14.85 -9.89 -24.95
CA TRP A 13 -14.80 -10.99 -23.98
C TRP A 13 -13.42 -11.68 -24.01
N SER A 14 -12.80 -11.85 -22.84
CA SER A 14 -11.52 -12.54 -22.63
C SER A 14 -11.43 -13.97 -23.21
N LYS A 15 -12.57 -14.64 -23.39
CA LYS A 15 -12.74 -15.89 -24.16
C LYS A 15 -14.22 -16.03 -24.59
N PRO A 16 -14.56 -16.91 -25.54
CA PRO A 16 -15.95 -17.16 -25.93
C PRO A 16 -16.85 -17.57 -24.75
N LEU A 17 -18.12 -17.14 -24.79
CA LEU A 17 -19.10 -17.51 -23.77
C LEU A 17 -19.33 -19.04 -23.76
N PRO A 18 -19.22 -19.71 -22.61
CA PRO A 18 -19.19 -21.17 -22.54
C PRO A 18 -20.58 -21.79 -22.71
N PRO A 19 -20.71 -22.99 -23.31
CA PRO A 19 -21.98 -23.67 -23.59
C PRO A 19 -22.56 -24.32 -22.32
N LEU A 20 -22.92 -23.48 -21.34
CA LEU A 20 -23.35 -23.90 -20.01
C LEU A 20 -24.81 -23.54 -19.67
N ASP A 21 -25.59 -22.96 -20.57
CA ASP A 21 -27.00 -22.61 -20.30
C ASP A 21 -27.83 -23.82 -19.82
N SER A 22 -28.58 -23.63 -18.74
CA SER A 22 -29.58 -24.58 -18.22
C SER A 22 -30.44 -23.93 -17.13
N PRO A 23 -31.61 -24.50 -16.77
CA PRO A 23 -32.38 -24.04 -15.60
C PRO A 23 -31.58 -24.01 -14.29
N GLN A 24 -30.61 -24.91 -14.14
CA GLN A 24 -29.68 -25.06 -13.01
C GLN A 24 -28.34 -24.31 -13.23
N THR A 25 -28.31 -23.33 -14.12
CA THR A 25 -27.14 -22.48 -14.36
C THR A 25 -27.35 -21.09 -13.77
N LEU A 26 -26.38 -20.64 -12.99
CA LEU A 26 -26.27 -19.31 -12.40
C LEU A 26 -25.19 -18.53 -13.15
N VAL A 27 -25.52 -17.32 -13.60
CA VAL A 27 -24.57 -16.35 -14.14
C VAL A 27 -24.55 -15.16 -13.17
N MET A 28 -23.40 -14.92 -12.55
CA MET A 28 -23.19 -13.74 -11.69
C MET A 28 -22.31 -12.75 -12.43
N VAL A 29 -22.71 -11.48 -12.42
CA VAL A 29 -22.06 -10.38 -13.16
C VAL A 29 -21.76 -9.24 -12.19
N TYR A 30 -20.49 -8.90 -12.06
CA TYR A 30 -20.02 -7.73 -11.33
C TYR A 30 -19.41 -6.78 -12.36
N GLY A 31 -19.81 -5.51 -12.37
CA GLY A 31 -19.36 -4.60 -13.41
C GLY A 31 -19.38 -3.11 -13.09
N ALA A 32 -18.70 -2.35 -13.93
CA ALA A 32 -18.61 -0.91 -13.74
C ALA A 32 -19.99 -0.22 -13.82
N PRO A 33 -20.21 0.90 -13.10
CA PRO A 33 -21.47 1.67 -13.16
C PRO A 33 -21.88 2.09 -14.59
N SER A 34 -20.90 2.25 -15.49
CA SER A 34 -21.08 2.56 -16.91
C SER A 34 -21.95 1.54 -17.66
N PHE A 35 -21.89 0.25 -17.32
CA PHE A 35 -22.71 -0.81 -17.95
C PHE A 35 -24.20 -0.70 -17.61
N GLY A 36 -24.57 0.05 -16.57
CA GLY A 36 -25.96 0.45 -16.32
C GLY A 36 -26.55 1.32 -17.44
N ARG A 37 -25.68 2.00 -18.20
CA ARG A 37 -25.99 2.78 -19.42
C ARG A 37 -25.65 1.97 -20.69
N ASN A 38 -24.41 1.49 -20.82
CA ASN A 38 -23.97 0.67 -21.95
C ASN A 38 -24.26 -0.82 -21.70
N ARG A 39 -25.49 -1.25 -22.01
CA ARG A 39 -26.01 -2.56 -21.64
C ARG A 39 -25.63 -3.71 -22.58
N GLN A 40 -24.96 -3.45 -23.71
CA GLN A 40 -24.72 -4.47 -24.75
C GLN A 40 -24.12 -5.79 -24.20
N PRO A 41 -23.07 -5.80 -23.36
CA PRO A 41 -22.48 -7.06 -22.88
C PRO A 41 -23.38 -7.80 -21.88
N LEU A 42 -24.19 -7.06 -21.11
CA LEU A 42 -25.21 -7.64 -20.22
C LEU A 42 -26.31 -8.32 -21.05
N GLU A 43 -26.72 -7.70 -22.17
CA GLU A 43 -27.68 -8.27 -23.12
C GLU A 43 -27.11 -9.47 -23.89
N GLU A 44 -25.81 -9.48 -24.21
CA GLU A 44 -25.12 -10.63 -24.79
C GLU A 44 -25.13 -11.84 -23.85
N LEU A 45 -24.85 -11.63 -22.55
CA LEU A 45 -24.98 -12.70 -21.54
C LEU A 45 -26.41 -13.24 -21.45
N VAL A 46 -27.43 -12.38 -21.37
CA VAL A 46 -28.83 -12.81 -21.30
C VAL A 46 -29.27 -13.55 -22.57
N ARG A 47 -28.73 -13.17 -23.75
CA ARG A 47 -28.96 -13.85 -25.03
C ARG A 47 -28.26 -15.20 -25.13
N ALA A 48 -27.09 -15.34 -24.52
CA ALA A 48 -26.32 -16.59 -24.48
C ALA A 48 -26.83 -17.59 -23.40
N PHE A 49 -27.45 -17.08 -22.33
CA PHE A 49 -27.90 -17.86 -21.17
C PHE A 49 -29.42 -17.74 -20.89
N PRO A 50 -30.30 -18.01 -21.88
CA PRO A 50 -31.73 -17.74 -21.77
C PRO A 50 -32.50 -18.64 -20.79
N SER A 51 -32.01 -19.84 -20.47
CA SER A 51 -32.62 -20.74 -19.47
C SER A 51 -32.12 -20.46 -18.04
N SER A 52 -30.98 -19.80 -17.92
CA SER A 52 -30.21 -19.61 -16.69
C SER A 52 -30.86 -18.64 -15.70
N LYS A 53 -30.18 -18.38 -14.59
CA LYS A 53 -30.48 -17.29 -13.66
C LYS A 53 -29.33 -16.29 -13.77
N VAL A 54 -29.55 -15.21 -14.51
CA VAL A 54 -28.59 -14.10 -14.63
C VAL A 54 -28.89 -13.08 -13.55
N ILE A 55 -27.90 -12.79 -12.70
CA ILE A 55 -27.93 -11.74 -11.68
C ILE A 55 -26.65 -10.92 -11.73
N GLY A 56 -26.66 -9.72 -11.16
CA GLY A 56 -25.45 -8.91 -11.06
C GLY A 56 -25.66 -7.57 -10.39
N CYS A 57 -24.58 -6.81 -10.23
CA CYS A 57 -24.62 -5.46 -9.69
C CYS A 57 -23.45 -4.59 -10.18
N SER A 58 -23.59 -3.28 -9.98
CA SER A 58 -22.49 -2.33 -10.09
C SER A 58 -21.49 -2.49 -8.94
N THR A 59 -20.25 -2.04 -9.15
CA THR A 59 -19.14 -2.19 -8.20
C THR A 59 -18.43 -0.87 -7.90
N SER A 60 -17.58 -0.91 -6.87
CA SER A 60 -16.45 0.00 -6.66
C SER A 60 -15.11 -0.66 -7.00
N GLY A 61 -15.11 -1.57 -7.97
CA GLY A 61 -14.01 -2.42 -8.44
C GLY A 61 -14.47 -3.85 -8.71
N GLU A 62 -14.27 -4.38 -9.92
CA GLU A 62 -14.51 -5.78 -10.28
C GLU A 62 -13.33 -6.66 -9.87
N LEU A 63 -13.57 -7.83 -9.28
CA LEU A 63 -12.53 -8.84 -9.01
C LEU A 63 -12.72 -10.08 -9.89
N GLY A 64 -11.65 -10.51 -10.57
CA GLY A 64 -11.62 -11.77 -11.31
C GLY A 64 -10.26 -12.46 -11.19
N GLY A 65 -10.17 -13.53 -10.40
CA GLY A 65 -8.88 -14.14 -10.06
C GLY A 65 -8.05 -13.18 -9.20
N LEU A 66 -6.84 -12.85 -9.66
CA LEU A 66 -6.03 -11.75 -9.09
C LEU A 66 -6.31 -10.40 -9.79
N ASP A 67 -7.00 -10.41 -10.93
CA ASP A 67 -7.25 -9.20 -11.72
C ASP A 67 -8.29 -8.31 -11.00
N ILE A 68 -7.97 -7.02 -10.78
CA ILE A 68 -8.92 -5.99 -10.34
C ILE A 68 -9.14 -4.98 -11.48
N GLY A 69 -10.40 -4.61 -11.74
CA GLY A 69 -10.78 -3.66 -12.80
C GLY A 69 -11.80 -2.61 -12.35
N ASP A 70 -11.93 -1.52 -13.12
CA ASP A 70 -12.86 -0.39 -12.86
C ASP A 70 -13.78 -0.04 -14.03
N GLU A 71 -13.47 -0.54 -15.24
CA GLU A 71 -14.25 -0.32 -16.47
C GLU A 71 -14.61 -1.65 -17.14
N SER A 72 -14.81 -2.72 -16.36
CA SER A 72 -14.91 -4.09 -16.84
C SER A 72 -16.21 -4.79 -16.40
N LEU A 73 -16.38 -6.03 -16.85
CA LEU A 73 -17.23 -7.00 -16.16
C LEU A 73 -16.37 -8.17 -15.70
N SER A 74 -16.53 -8.60 -14.44
CA SER A 74 -16.15 -9.93 -13.96
C SER A 74 -17.39 -10.82 -13.87
N VAL A 75 -17.32 -12.03 -14.44
CA VAL A 75 -18.47 -12.91 -14.63
C VAL A 75 -18.13 -14.34 -14.25
N ALA A 76 -18.98 -14.98 -13.45
CA ALA A 76 -18.92 -16.42 -13.18
C ALA A 76 -20.14 -17.13 -13.76
N VAL A 77 -19.91 -18.09 -14.67
CA VAL A 77 -20.94 -18.98 -15.22
C VAL A 77 -20.82 -20.34 -14.53
N THR A 78 -21.84 -20.68 -13.72
CA THR A 78 -21.84 -21.85 -12.83
C THR A 78 -23.02 -22.75 -13.13
N ARG A 79 -22.76 -23.97 -13.61
CA ARG A 79 -23.79 -24.99 -13.86
C ARG A 79 -23.74 -26.08 -12.80
N PHE A 80 -24.82 -26.22 -12.06
CA PHE A 80 -25.03 -27.29 -11.10
C PHE A 80 -25.48 -28.58 -11.81
N ALA A 81 -25.37 -29.71 -11.10
CA ALA A 81 -25.74 -31.05 -11.60
C ALA A 81 -26.79 -31.75 -10.72
N HIS A 82 -26.88 -31.36 -9.45
CA HIS A 82 -27.78 -31.90 -8.43
C HIS A 82 -28.44 -30.81 -7.58
N THR A 83 -27.89 -29.60 -7.59
CA THR A 83 -28.40 -28.44 -6.85
C THR A 83 -29.45 -27.70 -7.68
N ASP A 84 -30.66 -27.57 -7.13
CA ASP A 84 -31.66 -26.66 -7.67
C ASP A 84 -31.39 -25.22 -7.19
N ILE A 85 -31.66 -24.25 -8.07
CA ILE A 85 -31.53 -22.82 -7.79
C ILE A 85 -32.85 -22.09 -8.10
N ARG A 86 -33.23 -21.11 -7.27
CA ARG A 86 -34.38 -20.24 -7.51
C ARG A 86 -34.01 -18.78 -7.31
N ALA A 87 -34.47 -17.91 -8.21
CA ALA A 87 -34.30 -16.46 -8.10
C ALA A 87 -35.54 -15.81 -7.47
N ALA A 88 -35.31 -14.87 -6.56
CA ALA A 88 -36.30 -13.93 -6.06
C ALA A 88 -35.76 -12.51 -6.15
N ALA A 89 -36.65 -11.53 -6.30
CA ALA A 89 -36.29 -10.12 -6.35
C ALA A 89 -37.46 -9.30 -5.79
N ALA A 90 -37.14 -8.16 -5.19
CA ALA A 90 -38.07 -7.16 -4.69
C ALA A 90 -37.61 -5.76 -5.09
N ARG A 91 -38.55 -4.82 -5.21
CA ARG A 91 -38.25 -3.41 -5.49
C ARG A 91 -38.18 -2.63 -4.19
N VAL A 92 -37.22 -1.72 -4.09
CA VAL A 92 -37.05 -0.76 -2.99
C VAL A 92 -37.17 0.62 -3.60
N SER A 93 -38.12 1.44 -3.14
CA SER A 93 -38.30 2.83 -3.62
C SER A 93 -37.80 3.86 -2.60
N SER A 94 -37.53 3.42 -1.37
CA SER A 94 -37.00 4.20 -0.26
C SER A 94 -36.34 3.26 0.77
N THR A 95 -35.50 3.80 1.65
CA THR A 95 -34.85 3.03 2.73
C THR A 95 -35.83 2.34 3.67
N ALA A 96 -37.07 2.85 3.78
CA ALA A 96 -38.14 2.24 4.56
C ALA A 96 -38.66 0.90 3.98
N ASP A 97 -38.51 0.66 2.67
CA ASP A 97 -38.96 -0.59 2.03
C ASP A 97 -38.00 -1.77 2.29
N SER A 98 -36.82 -1.52 2.84
CA SER A 98 -35.71 -2.49 2.93
C SER A 98 -36.08 -3.77 3.70
N TYR A 99 -36.72 -3.63 4.86
CA TYR A 99 -37.23 -4.77 5.64
C TYR A 99 -38.28 -5.58 4.88
N GLU A 100 -39.18 -4.89 4.17
CA GLU A 100 -40.23 -5.54 3.38
C GLU A 100 -39.64 -6.30 2.19
N ALA A 101 -38.63 -5.75 1.51
CA ALA A 101 -37.90 -6.42 0.44
C ALA A 101 -37.19 -7.69 0.94
N GLY A 102 -36.51 -7.62 2.09
CA GLY A 102 -35.88 -8.78 2.73
C GLY A 102 -36.89 -9.86 3.08
N ARG A 103 -38.01 -9.47 3.71
CA ARG A 103 -39.14 -10.35 4.06
C ARG A 103 -39.72 -11.05 2.85
N GLN A 104 -40.03 -10.32 1.78
CA GLN A 104 -40.64 -10.89 0.56
C GLN A 104 -39.71 -11.86 -0.15
N ILE A 105 -38.41 -11.55 -0.24
CA ILE A 105 -37.41 -12.43 -0.85
C ILE A 105 -37.24 -13.70 0.00
N ALA A 106 -37.09 -13.55 1.33
CA ALA A 106 -36.97 -14.67 2.26
C ALA A 106 -38.17 -15.63 2.19
N GLN A 107 -39.39 -15.12 2.34
CA GLN A 107 -40.62 -15.92 2.27
C GLN A 107 -40.77 -16.64 0.92
N LYS A 108 -40.47 -15.95 -0.20
CA LYS A 108 -40.56 -16.52 -1.55
C LYS A 108 -39.57 -17.65 -1.81
N LEU A 109 -38.38 -17.61 -1.20
CA LEU A 109 -37.39 -18.70 -1.28
C LEU A 109 -37.69 -19.82 -0.26
N ALA A 110 -38.05 -19.47 0.98
CA ALA A 110 -38.38 -20.42 2.03
C ALA A 110 -39.66 -21.25 1.76
N ALA A 111 -40.57 -20.73 0.92
CA ALA A 111 -41.77 -21.46 0.47
C ALA A 111 -41.47 -22.78 -0.29
N SER A 112 -40.23 -23.00 -0.73
CA SER A 112 -39.78 -24.27 -1.31
C SER A 112 -38.92 -25.07 -0.32
N PRO A 113 -39.21 -26.37 -0.10
CA PRO A 113 -38.46 -27.18 0.86
C PRO A 113 -37.01 -27.40 0.41
N GLY A 114 -36.11 -27.57 1.38
CA GLY A 114 -34.72 -27.94 1.13
C GLY A 114 -33.76 -26.78 0.85
N LEU A 115 -34.18 -25.51 1.04
CA LEU A 115 -33.30 -24.34 1.01
C LEU A 115 -32.11 -24.53 1.97
N ARG A 116 -30.91 -24.09 1.54
CA ARG A 116 -29.65 -24.19 2.30
C ARG A 116 -28.94 -22.86 2.48
N SER A 117 -28.93 -22.06 1.43
CA SER A 117 -28.32 -20.75 1.47
C SER A 117 -29.03 -19.79 0.51
N ILE A 118 -28.84 -18.50 0.75
CA ILE A 118 -29.25 -17.41 -0.10
C ILE A 118 -28.02 -16.56 -0.40
N PHE A 119 -27.72 -16.34 -1.68
CA PHE A 119 -26.80 -15.29 -2.10
C PHE A 119 -27.59 -14.06 -2.55
N VAL A 120 -27.34 -12.88 -1.98
CA VAL A 120 -28.08 -11.63 -2.24
C VAL A 120 -27.18 -10.54 -2.83
N LEU A 121 -27.70 -9.83 -3.83
CA LEU A 121 -27.15 -8.56 -4.32
C LEU A 121 -28.19 -7.47 -4.10
N SER A 122 -27.81 -6.44 -3.36
CA SER A 122 -28.65 -5.30 -3.02
C SER A 122 -28.22 -4.06 -3.80
N GLU A 123 -29.16 -3.15 -4.04
CA GLU A 123 -28.85 -1.74 -4.31
C GLU A 123 -28.16 -1.15 -3.07
N GLY A 124 -27.24 -0.18 -3.25
CA GLY A 124 -26.31 0.26 -2.21
C GLY A 124 -26.57 1.63 -1.55
N LEU A 125 -27.55 2.41 -2.01
CA LEU A 125 -27.75 3.81 -1.58
C LEU A 125 -29.13 4.08 -0.98
N ASN A 126 -30.19 3.53 -1.60
CA ASN A 126 -31.58 3.64 -1.18
C ASN A 126 -32.03 2.47 -0.29
N VAL A 127 -31.12 1.54 0.06
CA VAL A 127 -31.41 0.38 0.93
C VAL A 127 -30.73 0.56 2.29
N ASN A 128 -31.52 0.51 3.38
CA ASN A 128 -30.95 0.28 4.70
C ASN A 128 -30.65 -1.23 4.83
N GLY A 129 -29.38 -1.60 4.68
CA GLY A 129 -28.94 -2.99 4.78
C GLY A 129 -29.21 -3.65 6.13
N SER A 130 -29.35 -2.89 7.23
CA SER A 130 -29.66 -3.42 8.57
C SER A 130 -31.13 -3.84 8.67
N GLU A 131 -32.04 -3.02 8.15
CA GLU A 131 -33.45 -3.37 7.97
C GLU A 131 -33.62 -4.55 6.98
N LEU A 132 -32.84 -4.58 5.88
CA LEU A 132 -32.85 -5.67 4.90
C LEU A 132 -32.50 -7.03 5.54
N VAL A 133 -31.40 -7.11 6.29
CA VAL A 133 -31.02 -8.38 6.97
C VAL A 133 -32.01 -8.76 8.06
N ARG A 134 -32.64 -7.80 8.77
CA ARG A 134 -33.73 -8.12 9.70
C ARG A 134 -34.91 -8.78 8.98
N GLY A 135 -35.29 -8.26 7.81
CA GLY A 135 -36.32 -8.85 6.95
C GLY A 135 -36.03 -10.29 6.54
N PHE A 136 -34.76 -10.61 6.24
CA PHE A 136 -34.32 -11.99 6.01
C PHE A 136 -34.40 -12.85 7.28
N ASN A 137 -33.77 -12.40 8.37
CA ASN A 137 -33.58 -13.18 9.59
C ASN A 137 -34.91 -13.56 10.27
N GLU A 138 -35.90 -12.65 10.32
CA GLU A 138 -37.22 -12.94 10.91
C GLU A 138 -38.05 -13.96 10.11
N ASN A 139 -37.64 -14.30 8.88
CA ASN A 139 -38.40 -15.13 7.94
C ASN A 139 -37.64 -16.40 7.50
N LEU A 140 -36.51 -16.71 8.14
CA LEU A 140 -35.67 -17.88 7.86
C LEU A 140 -35.34 -18.64 9.15
N SER A 141 -34.93 -19.90 9.00
CA SER A 141 -34.30 -20.63 10.12
C SER A 141 -32.80 -20.31 10.16
N ASP A 142 -32.20 -20.37 11.35
CA ASP A 142 -30.73 -20.27 11.56
C ASP A 142 -29.90 -21.28 10.73
N SER A 143 -30.53 -22.31 10.15
CA SER A 143 -29.90 -23.29 9.25
C SER A 143 -29.85 -22.89 7.78
N VAL A 144 -30.25 -21.65 7.43
CA VAL A 144 -30.12 -21.07 6.08
C VAL A 144 -29.08 -19.97 6.09
N LEU A 145 -27.93 -20.21 5.46
CA LEU A 145 -26.84 -19.24 5.37
C LEU A 145 -27.20 -18.12 4.38
N VAL A 146 -27.25 -16.86 4.82
CA VAL A 146 -27.47 -15.70 3.95
C VAL A 146 -26.17 -14.90 3.82
N THR A 147 -25.68 -14.77 2.60
CA THR A 147 -24.43 -14.06 2.25
C THR A 147 -24.67 -13.13 1.06
N GLY A 148 -23.90 -12.06 0.91
CA GLY A 148 -24.09 -11.14 -0.21
C GLY A 148 -23.40 -9.79 -0.04
N GLY A 149 -23.83 -8.82 -0.84
CA GLY A 149 -23.28 -7.46 -0.78
C GLY A 149 -24.20 -6.39 -1.37
N LEU A 150 -23.90 -5.14 -1.01
CA LEU A 150 -24.51 -3.94 -1.57
C LEU A 150 -23.66 -3.45 -2.75
N ALA A 151 -24.33 -3.18 -3.87
CA ALA A 151 -23.75 -2.62 -5.08
C ALA A 151 -22.99 -1.32 -4.78
N GLY A 152 -21.88 -1.09 -5.48
CA GLY A 152 -21.08 0.13 -5.38
C GLY A 152 -21.16 0.96 -6.66
N ASP A 153 -20.71 2.22 -6.62
CA ASP A 153 -20.41 2.99 -7.81
C ASP A 153 -19.10 3.79 -7.69
N GLY A 154 -18.04 3.13 -7.23
CA GLY A 154 -16.74 3.74 -6.94
C GLY A 154 -16.74 4.41 -5.58
N ASP A 155 -16.13 5.58 -5.48
CA ASP A 155 -16.08 6.49 -4.34
C ASP A 155 -17.18 7.58 -4.36
N ARG A 156 -18.03 7.59 -5.40
CA ARG A 156 -19.01 8.67 -5.67
C ARG A 156 -20.29 8.59 -4.85
N PHE A 157 -20.78 7.38 -4.56
CA PHE A 157 -22.07 7.14 -3.89
C PHE A 157 -23.27 7.83 -4.58
N GLU A 158 -23.25 7.93 -5.92
CA GLU A 158 -24.28 8.61 -6.70
C GLU A 158 -25.37 7.66 -7.22
N LYS A 159 -24.95 6.53 -7.82
CA LYS A 159 -25.85 5.67 -8.60
C LYS A 159 -25.35 4.26 -8.84
N THR A 160 -25.87 3.32 -8.06
CA THR A 160 -25.68 1.89 -8.30
C THR A 160 -26.66 1.31 -9.33
N TRP A 161 -26.43 0.08 -9.77
CA TRP A 161 -27.42 -0.73 -10.50
C TRP A 161 -27.41 -2.19 -10.03
N VAL A 162 -28.57 -2.85 -10.09
CA VAL A 162 -28.72 -4.30 -9.84
C VAL A 162 -29.44 -4.95 -11.01
N MET A 163 -29.00 -6.16 -11.36
CA MET A 163 -29.44 -6.92 -12.54
C MET A 163 -30.21 -8.19 -12.16
N TRP A 164 -31.34 -8.43 -12.82
CA TRP A 164 -32.09 -9.68 -12.77
C TRP A 164 -32.64 -10.02 -14.17
N GLY A 165 -32.08 -11.04 -14.80
CA GLY A 165 -32.37 -11.35 -16.21
C GLY A 165 -32.02 -10.15 -17.10
N ASN A 166 -32.96 -9.72 -17.95
CA ASN A 166 -32.81 -8.52 -18.79
C ASN A 166 -33.10 -7.19 -18.07
N LYS A 167 -33.43 -7.20 -16.77
CA LYS A 167 -33.75 -5.97 -16.01
C LYS A 167 -32.51 -5.46 -15.29
N VAL A 168 -32.21 -4.18 -15.48
CA VAL A 168 -31.15 -3.45 -14.77
C VAL A 168 -31.76 -2.15 -14.24
N ASP A 169 -31.93 -2.05 -12.92
CA ASP A 169 -32.58 -0.94 -12.18
C ASP A 169 -31.76 -0.62 -10.91
N GLY A 170 -31.73 0.64 -10.50
CA GLY A 170 -31.07 1.13 -9.27
C GLY A 170 -32.03 1.25 -8.09
N ASN A 171 -32.97 0.29 -7.98
CA ASN A 171 -34.09 0.28 -7.03
C ASN A 171 -34.51 -1.17 -6.69
N MET A 172 -33.57 -2.13 -6.67
CA MET A 172 -33.89 -3.55 -6.65
C MET A 172 -32.93 -4.35 -5.79
N VAL A 173 -33.47 -5.31 -5.02
CA VAL A 173 -32.70 -6.38 -4.38
C VAL A 173 -33.01 -7.68 -5.10
N VAL A 174 -31.98 -8.46 -5.43
CA VAL A 174 -32.09 -9.79 -6.08
C VAL A 174 -31.36 -10.83 -5.26
N ALA A 175 -31.90 -12.05 -5.18
CA ALA A 175 -31.27 -13.14 -4.47
C ALA A 175 -31.49 -14.51 -5.13
N ILE A 176 -30.53 -15.40 -4.94
CA ILE A 176 -30.53 -16.79 -5.38
C ILE A 176 -30.56 -17.71 -4.17
N GLY A 177 -31.64 -18.46 -4.01
CA GLY A 177 -31.68 -19.58 -3.07
C GLY A 177 -31.09 -20.84 -3.70
N PHE A 178 -30.28 -21.57 -2.95
CA PHE A 178 -29.71 -22.87 -3.32
C PHE A 178 -30.37 -23.99 -2.51
N TYR A 179 -30.74 -25.10 -3.16
CA TYR A 179 -31.61 -26.13 -2.60
C TYR A 179 -31.00 -27.54 -2.71
N GLY A 180 -31.30 -28.39 -1.73
CA GLY A 180 -31.01 -29.82 -1.73
C GLY A 180 -30.05 -30.25 -0.61
N ASP A 181 -29.26 -31.28 -0.89
CA ASP A 181 -28.22 -31.80 0.02
C ASP A 181 -26.90 -32.15 -0.67
N HIS A 182 -26.77 -31.86 -1.96
CA HIS A 182 -25.51 -31.90 -2.69
C HIS A 182 -24.73 -30.57 -2.63
N ILE A 183 -25.41 -29.44 -2.40
CA ILE A 183 -24.79 -28.12 -2.28
C ILE A 183 -24.07 -27.96 -0.94
N ALA A 184 -22.84 -27.44 -1.00
CA ALA A 184 -22.11 -26.96 0.16
C ALA A 184 -21.74 -25.49 -0.08
N VAL A 185 -22.15 -24.64 0.85
CA VAL A 185 -21.74 -23.23 0.91
C VAL A 185 -21.16 -22.96 2.29
N SER A 186 -19.98 -22.35 2.32
CA SER A 186 -19.34 -21.84 3.53
C SER A 186 -19.02 -20.36 3.39
N HIS A 187 -18.69 -19.69 4.49
CA HIS A 187 -18.42 -18.26 4.52
C HIS A 187 -17.35 -17.89 5.56
N GLY A 188 -16.82 -16.70 5.40
CA GLY A 188 -16.00 -16.01 6.39
C GLY A 188 -16.16 -14.51 6.19
N THR A 189 -16.17 -13.76 7.28
CA THR A 189 -16.16 -12.29 7.24
C THR A 189 -15.18 -11.79 8.29
N GLN A 190 -14.30 -10.87 7.93
CA GLN A 190 -13.37 -10.27 8.88
C GLN A 190 -12.94 -8.88 8.43
N GLY A 191 -12.75 -8.00 9.43
CA GLY A 191 -12.18 -6.66 9.26
C GLY A 191 -10.66 -6.70 9.15
N GLY A 192 -9.96 -6.61 10.28
CA GLY A 192 -8.57 -6.12 10.32
C GLY A 192 -8.49 -4.68 10.86
N TRP A 193 -9.38 -4.36 11.79
CA TRP A 193 -9.52 -3.07 12.46
C TRP A 193 -9.38 -3.30 13.95
N ASP A 194 -8.49 -2.57 14.61
CA ASP A 194 -8.27 -2.66 16.04
C ASP A 194 -8.99 -1.48 16.75
N PRO A 195 -9.76 -1.74 17.82
CA PRO A 195 -10.45 -0.68 18.56
C PRO A 195 -9.46 0.19 19.34
N PHE A 196 -9.76 1.48 19.47
CA PHE A 196 -8.97 2.42 20.26
C PHE A 196 -9.84 3.49 20.95
N GLY A 197 -9.25 4.17 21.93
CA GLY A 197 -9.95 5.18 22.72
C GLY A 197 -11.01 4.60 23.66
N PRO A 198 -11.76 5.47 24.37
CA PRO A 198 -12.75 5.05 25.34
C PRO A 198 -14.00 4.46 24.67
N GLU A 199 -14.56 3.42 25.28
CA GLU A 199 -15.92 2.98 25.00
C GLU A 199 -16.93 4.05 25.41
N ARG A 200 -17.96 4.24 24.58
CA ARG A 200 -19.03 5.24 24.75
C ARG A 200 -20.39 4.56 24.60
N LYS A 201 -21.37 4.94 25.42
CA LYS A 201 -22.74 4.46 25.25
C LYS A 201 -23.47 5.32 24.22
N VAL A 202 -24.16 4.70 23.26
CA VAL A 202 -25.15 5.38 22.41
C VAL A 202 -26.32 5.83 23.28
N THR A 203 -26.49 7.14 23.46
CA THR A 203 -27.57 7.72 24.29
C THR A 203 -28.70 8.33 23.48
N ARG A 204 -28.46 8.75 22.24
CA ARG A 204 -29.52 9.12 21.30
C ARG A 204 -29.14 8.81 19.85
N SER A 205 -30.00 8.09 19.14
CA SER A 205 -29.84 7.77 17.71
C SER A 205 -31.19 7.51 17.03
N ARG A 206 -31.20 7.55 15.70
CA ARG A 206 -32.37 7.21 14.88
C ARG A 206 -31.92 6.45 13.64
N SER A 207 -32.24 5.17 13.56
CA SER A 207 -31.74 4.26 12.51
C SER A 207 -30.21 4.35 12.41
N ASN A 208 -29.66 4.87 11.31
CA ASN A 208 -28.23 5.03 11.08
C ASN A 208 -27.65 6.42 11.44
N VAL A 209 -28.47 7.33 11.98
CA VAL A 209 -28.05 8.67 12.43
C VAL A 209 -27.80 8.65 13.94
N LEU A 210 -26.54 8.88 14.33
CA LEU A 210 -26.08 8.97 15.71
C LEU A 210 -26.02 10.45 16.13
N TYR A 211 -26.77 10.82 17.17
CA TYR A 211 -26.79 12.19 17.70
C TYR A 211 -25.95 12.33 18.97
N GLU A 212 -25.98 11.34 19.87
CA GLU A 212 -25.33 11.46 21.18
C GLU A 212 -24.62 10.20 21.67
N LEU A 213 -23.44 10.43 22.25
CA LEU A 213 -22.61 9.47 22.97
C LEU A 213 -22.39 9.98 24.40
N ASP A 214 -22.66 9.14 25.40
CA ASP A 214 -22.62 9.49 26.83
C ASP A 214 -23.38 10.79 27.21
N GLY A 215 -24.48 11.10 26.52
CA GLY A 215 -25.27 12.32 26.72
C GLY A 215 -24.59 13.60 26.21
N LYS A 216 -23.65 13.47 25.26
CA LYS A 216 -22.95 14.58 24.60
C LYS A 216 -23.09 14.48 23.08
N PRO A 217 -23.05 15.59 22.33
CA PRO A 217 -23.16 15.56 20.88
C PRO A 217 -22.07 14.71 20.23
N ALA A 218 -22.48 13.77 19.38
CA ALA A 218 -21.60 12.72 18.88
C ALA A 218 -20.55 13.26 17.91
N LEU A 219 -20.90 14.19 17.01
CA LEU A 219 -19.94 14.80 16.09
C LEU A 219 -18.86 15.59 16.84
N SER A 220 -19.24 16.40 17.84
CA SER A 220 -18.30 17.17 18.67
C SER A 220 -17.28 16.26 19.38
N LEU A 221 -17.74 15.15 19.98
CA LEU A 221 -16.84 14.16 20.59
C LEU A 221 -15.93 13.50 19.54
N TYR A 222 -16.48 13.08 18.40
CA TYR A 222 -15.73 12.42 17.33
C TYR A 222 -14.61 13.31 16.78
N LYS A 223 -14.93 14.59 16.47
CA LYS A 223 -13.93 15.60 16.08
C LYS A 223 -12.83 15.79 17.13
N SER A 224 -13.18 15.77 18.42
CA SER A 224 -12.19 15.88 19.51
C SER A 224 -11.22 14.71 19.62
N TYR A 225 -11.51 13.57 18.96
CA TYR A 225 -10.63 12.41 18.88
C TYR A 225 -9.81 12.33 17.59
N LEU A 226 -10.30 12.93 16.49
CA LEU A 226 -9.56 13.01 15.23
C LEU A 226 -8.52 14.15 15.23
N GLY A 227 -8.74 15.22 15.99
CA GLY A 227 -7.85 16.39 15.96
C GLY A 227 -7.85 17.05 14.58
N ASP A 228 -6.69 17.21 13.96
CA ASP A 228 -6.55 17.88 12.66
C ASP A 228 -7.26 17.11 11.52
N GLU A 229 -7.31 15.77 11.60
CA GLU A 229 -8.08 14.90 10.68
C GLU A 229 -9.60 15.20 10.69
N ALA A 230 -10.11 15.91 11.71
CA ALA A 230 -11.51 16.36 11.75
C ALA A 230 -11.87 17.36 10.65
N SER A 231 -10.88 18.00 10.03
CA SER A 231 -11.05 18.90 8.89
C SER A 231 -11.44 18.17 7.60
N GLY A 232 -11.03 16.90 7.44
CA GLY A 232 -11.31 16.07 6.26
C GLY A 232 -12.64 15.33 6.29
N LEU A 233 -13.55 15.66 7.22
CA LEU A 233 -14.82 14.94 7.39
C LEU A 233 -15.85 15.26 6.29
N PRO A 234 -16.67 14.27 5.86
CA PRO A 234 -16.75 12.90 6.37
C PRO A 234 -15.65 11.95 5.87
N GLY A 235 -14.89 12.32 4.83
CA GLY A 235 -13.94 11.44 4.13
C GLY A 235 -12.85 10.82 5.03
N SER A 236 -12.23 11.60 5.92
CA SER A 236 -11.26 11.09 6.91
C SER A 236 -11.87 10.04 7.86
N GLY A 237 -13.20 10.06 8.05
CA GLY A 237 -13.93 9.06 8.82
C GLY A 237 -13.88 7.63 8.24
N LEU A 238 -13.49 7.46 6.97
CA LEU A 238 -13.16 6.14 6.41
C LEU A 238 -12.01 5.46 7.17
N ARG A 239 -11.05 6.23 7.70
CA ARG A 239 -9.91 5.76 8.51
C ARG A 239 -10.26 5.48 9.97
N PHE A 240 -11.44 5.89 10.44
CA PHE A 240 -11.83 5.89 11.86
C PHE A 240 -13.25 5.35 12.14
N PRO A 241 -13.68 4.21 11.56
CA PRO A 241 -15.02 3.68 11.72
C PRO A 241 -15.33 3.31 13.18
N LEU A 242 -16.61 3.17 13.51
CA LEU A 242 -17.05 2.76 14.85
C LEU A 242 -17.25 1.24 14.95
N SER A 243 -16.67 0.63 15.97
CA SER A 243 -17.13 -0.66 16.51
C SER A 243 -18.43 -0.42 17.28
N LEU A 244 -19.46 -1.20 17.00
CA LEU A 244 -20.70 -1.27 17.79
C LEU A 244 -20.85 -2.65 18.42
N ARG A 245 -21.23 -2.67 19.70
CA ARG A 245 -21.47 -3.91 20.47
C ARG A 245 -22.79 -3.84 21.24
N ASP A 246 -23.57 -4.90 21.12
CA ASP A 246 -24.75 -5.12 21.96
C ASP A 246 -24.29 -5.56 23.35
N PRO A 247 -24.66 -4.86 24.45
CA PRO A 247 -24.31 -5.30 25.81
C PRO A 247 -24.90 -6.66 26.20
N ARG A 248 -25.82 -7.23 25.39
CA ARG A 248 -26.41 -8.57 25.55
C ARG A 248 -25.62 -9.68 24.82
N GLN A 249 -24.72 -9.32 23.91
CA GLN A 249 -23.89 -10.25 23.11
C GLN A 249 -22.44 -9.71 23.07
N PRO A 250 -21.72 -9.66 24.20
CA PRO A 250 -20.45 -8.94 24.31
C PRO A 250 -19.32 -9.51 23.42
N GLU A 251 -19.43 -10.77 23.02
CA GLU A 251 -18.55 -11.44 22.05
C GLU A 251 -18.78 -11.01 20.58
N LYS A 252 -19.89 -10.33 20.27
CA LYS A 252 -20.24 -9.87 18.92
C LYS A 252 -20.10 -8.36 18.80
N PHE A 253 -19.38 -7.94 17.76
CA PHE A 253 -19.27 -6.53 17.38
C PHE A 253 -19.48 -6.36 15.88
N LEU A 254 -19.98 -5.19 15.46
CA LEU A 254 -20.22 -4.83 14.06
C LEU A 254 -19.53 -3.51 13.78
N VAL A 255 -18.87 -3.39 12.63
CA VAL A 255 -18.22 -2.14 12.21
C VAL A 255 -19.21 -1.24 11.46
N ARG A 256 -19.12 0.07 11.69
CA ARG A 256 -19.93 1.11 11.02
C ARG A 256 -19.05 2.19 10.40
N THR A 257 -19.12 2.31 9.08
CA THR A 257 -18.45 3.38 8.32
C THR A 257 -19.22 4.68 8.42
N LEU A 258 -18.53 5.79 8.69
CA LEU A 258 -19.11 7.14 8.61
C LEU A 258 -19.35 7.51 7.13
N LEU A 259 -20.55 7.96 6.79
CA LEU A 259 -20.92 8.41 5.44
C LEU A 259 -21.10 9.93 5.35
N ALA A 260 -21.70 10.55 6.38
CA ALA A 260 -21.95 11.99 6.41
C ALA A 260 -21.94 12.53 7.85
N VAL A 261 -21.78 13.85 7.97
CA VAL A 261 -21.83 14.60 9.23
C VAL A 261 -22.77 15.80 9.07
N ASP A 262 -23.43 16.21 10.15
CA ASP A 262 -24.25 17.42 10.19
C ASP A 262 -23.77 18.34 11.31
N GLU A 263 -23.25 19.52 10.94
CA GLU A 263 -22.72 20.50 11.90
C GLU A 263 -23.81 21.22 12.71
N ALA A 264 -25.03 21.34 12.18
CA ALA A 264 -26.13 22.05 12.85
C ALA A 264 -26.81 21.15 13.88
N GLU A 265 -27.08 19.90 13.52
CA GLU A 265 -27.63 18.85 14.40
C GLU A 265 -26.55 18.16 15.25
N GLN A 266 -25.26 18.46 15.01
CA GLN A 266 -24.08 17.83 15.63
C GLN A 266 -24.11 16.28 15.57
N SER A 267 -24.59 15.76 14.45
CA SER A 267 -24.90 14.33 14.25
C SER A 267 -24.01 13.68 13.19
N MET A 268 -24.03 12.35 13.16
CA MET A 268 -23.20 11.53 12.27
C MET A 268 -24.03 10.40 11.66
N THR A 269 -23.94 10.22 10.35
CA THR A 269 -24.72 9.24 9.58
C THR A 269 -23.82 8.11 9.08
N PHE A 270 -24.23 6.87 9.33
CA PHE A 270 -23.40 5.67 9.11
C PHE A 270 -23.97 4.70 8.06
N ALA A 271 -23.12 3.80 7.56
CA ALA A 271 -23.46 2.73 6.60
C ALA A 271 -24.20 1.53 7.24
N GLY A 272 -25.15 1.80 8.14
CA GLY A 272 -25.96 0.82 8.86
C GLY A 272 -26.48 1.38 10.18
N ASP A 273 -27.50 0.72 10.76
CA ASP A 273 -28.14 1.22 11.98
C ASP A 273 -27.17 1.24 13.18
N ILE A 274 -27.40 2.23 14.06
CA ILE A 274 -26.72 2.43 15.35
C ILE A 274 -27.78 2.43 16.45
N PRO A 275 -28.08 1.30 17.10
CA PRO A 275 -29.17 1.22 18.09
C PRO A 275 -28.85 1.95 19.40
N GLU A 276 -29.87 2.57 20.01
CA GLU A 276 -29.72 3.18 21.34
C GLU A 276 -29.39 2.14 22.40
N GLY A 277 -28.55 2.53 23.37
CA GLY A 277 -28.11 1.65 24.45
C GLY A 277 -26.96 0.69 24.11
N PHE A 278 -26.56 0.59 22.84
CA PHE A 278 -25.33 -0.12 22.44
C PHE A 278 -24.08 0.64 22.91
N THR A 279 -22.95 -0.07 22.95
CA THR A 279 -21.64 0.56 23.13
C THR A 279 -21.00 0.80 21.78
N ALA A 280 -20.43 2.00 21.59
CA ALA A 280 -19.64 2.42 20.45
C ALA A 280 -18.18 2.68 20.86
N GLN A 281 -17.22 2.40 19.98
CA GLN A 281 -15.79 2.68 20.17
C GLN A 281 -15.13 2.97 18.82
N LEU A 282 -14.15 3.87 18.77
CA LEU A 282 -13.38 4.11 17.54
C LEU A 282 -12.54 2.89 17.16
N MET A 283 -12.26 2.72 15.87
CA MET A 283 -11.33 1.72 15.35
C MET A 283 -10.36 2.35 14.36
N LYS A 284 -9.17 1.75 14.22
CA LYS A 284 -8.18 2.09 13.20
C LYS A 284 -7.57 0.84 12.58
N ALA A 285 -6.95 0.98 11.41
CA ALA A 285 -6.22 -0.09 10.75
C ALA A 285 -4.95 0.46 10.08
N ASP A 286 -4.00 -0.42 9.85
CA ASP A 286 -2.89 -0.25 8.90
C ASP A 286 -3.06 -1.25 7.74
N PHE A 287 -2.22 -1.14 6.70
CA PHE A 287 -2.35 -1.98 5.50
C PHE A 287 -2.20 -3.48 5.81
N ASP A 288 -1.23 -3.83 6.65
CA ASP A 288 -0.93 -5.23 6.98
C ASP A 288 -2.06 -5.85 7.83
N ARG A 289 -2.72 -5.06 8.68
CA ARG A 289 -3.94 -5.46 9.42
C ARG A 289 -5.12 -5.73 8.50
N LEU A 290 -5.33 -4.90 7.47
CA LEU A 290 -6.40 -5.12 6.49
C LEU A 290 -6.15 -6.42 5.70
N VAL A 291 -4.92 -6.64 5.22
CA VAL A 291 -4.52 -7.85 4.47
C VAL A 291 -4.64 -9.10 5.36
N ALA A 292 -4.14 -9.06 6.60
CA ALA A 292 -4.30 -10.17 7.56
C ALA A 292 -5.78 -10.44 7.93
N GLY A 293 -6.63 -9.42 7.84
CA GLY A 293 -8.08 -9.57 7.94
C GLY A 293 -8.68 -10.40 6.80
N ALA A 294 -8.31 -10.12 5.55
CA ALA A 294 -8.76 -10.89 4.39
C ALA A 294 -8.21 -12.33 4.41
N GLU A 295 -6.95 -12.53 4.79
CA GLU A 295 -6.37 -13.86 5.04
C GLU A 295 -7.19 -14.63 6.11
N THR A 296 -7.63 -13.95 7.16
CA THR A 296 -8.45 -14.54 8.23
C THR A 296 -9.86 -14.89 7.74
N ALA A 297 -10.49 -14.04 6.92
CA ALA A 297 -11.78 -14.37 6.28
C ALA A 297 -11.64 -15.62 5.38
N ALA A 298 -10.53 -15.75 4.65
CA ALA A 298 -10.24 -16.93 3.84
C ALA A 298 -10.05 -18.18 4.71
N LYS A 299 -9.35 -18.08 5.85
CA LYS A 299 -9.18 -19.18 6.81
C LYS A 299 -10.52 -19.66 7.36
N MET A 300 -11.37 -18.74 7.83
CA MET A 300 -12.73 -19.07 8.30
C MET A 300 -13.55 -19.80 7.23
N THR A 301 -13.47 -19.35 5.98
CA THR A 301 -14.17 -19.93 4.83
C THR A 301 -13.66 -21.33 4.45
N ALA A 302 -12.34 -21.55 4.56
CA ALA A 302 -11.68 -22.81 4.21
C ALA A 302 -11.78 -23.87 5.31
N GLU A 303 -11.71 -23.49 6.59
CA GLU A 303 -11.91 -24.38 7.74
C GLU A 303 -13.35 -24.92 7.82
N THR A 304 -14.31 -24.10 7.40
CA THR A 304 -15.71 -24.49 7.19
C THR A 304 -15.96 -25.05 5.79
N GLY A 305 -14.91 -25.28 5.00
CA GLY A 305 -14.99 -25.61 3.59
C GLY A 305 -15.45 -27.05 3.28
N PRO A 306 -16.02 -27.27 2.09
CA PRO A 306 -16.28 -28.60 1.55
C PRO A 306 -15.00 -29.32 1.07
N PRO A 307 -15.06 -30.64 0.76
CA PRO A 307 -13.88 -31.43 0.43
C PRO A 307 -13.17 -30.99 -0.85
N ILE A 308 -11.83 -31.12 -0.82
CA ILE A 308 -10.87 -30.59 -1.79
C ILE A 308 -11.02 -31.17 -3.22
N ASP A 309 -11.62 -32.35 -3.38
CA ASP A 309 -11.77 -33.05 -4.68
C ASP A 309 -12.92 -32.50 -5.56
N SER A 310 -13.36 -31.25 -5.35
CA SER A 310 -14.44 -30.62 -6.11
C SER A 310 -14.00 -29.30 -6.75
N LYS A 311 -14.59 -28.89 -7.88
CA LYS A 311 -14.43 -27.51 -8.35
C LYS A 311 -15.18 -26.59 -7.40
N HIS A 312 -14.50 -25.55 -6.92
CA HIS A 312 -15.06 -24.52 -6.04
C HIS A 312 -15.23 -23.19 -6.79
N LEU A 313 -16.13 -22.36 -6.28
CA LEU A 313 -16.32 -20.96 -6.68
C LEU A 313 -16.28 -20.10 -5.41
N ALA A 314 -15.32 -19.18 -5.33
CA ALA A 314 -15.31 -18.15 -4.30
C ALA A 314 -15.90 -16.85 -4.87
N VAL A 315 -16.79 -16.24 -4.10
CA VAL A 315 -17.24 -14.86 -4.29
C VAL A 315 -16.67 -14.02 -3.16
N ALA A 316 -15.76 -13.10 -3.46
CA ALA A 316 -15.27 -12.11 -2.52
C ALA A 316 -16.06 -10.80 -2.64
N ILE A 317 -16.41 -10.22 -1.49
CA ILE A 317 -17.12 -8.96 -1.39
C ILE A 317 -16.37 -8.16 -0.32
N SER A 318 -15.62 -7.15 -0.73
CA SER A 318 -14.73 -6.37 0.15
C SER A 318 -15.19 -4.92 0.18
N CYS A 319 -15.18 -4.27 1.34
CA CYS A 319 -15.71 -2.90 1.44
C CYS A 319 -14.85 -1.90 0.66
N VAL A 320 -15.47 -0.96 -0.06
CA VAL A 320 -14.77 0.10 -0.81
C VAL A 320 -13.79 0.90 0.07
N GLY A 321 -14.12 1.11 1.34
CA GLY A 321 -13.25 1.82 2.29
C GLY A 321 -11.90 1.14 2.49
N ARG A 322 -11.83 -0.19 2.34
CA ARG A 322 -10.58 -0.96 2.41
C ARG A 322 -9.71 -0.70 1.19
N ARG A 323 -10.30 -0.71 0.00
CA ARG A 323 -9.63 -0.38 -1.28
C ARG A 323 -9.10 1.05 -1.30
N LEU A 324 -9.90 2.01 -0.82
CA LEU A 324 -9.49 3.42 -0.73
C LEU A 324 -8.32 3.65 0.26
N ILE A 325 -8.18 2.79 1.28
CA ILE A 325 -7.03 2.83 2.20
C ILE A 325 -5.83 2.07 1.61
N LEU A 326 -6.01 0.84 1.12
CA LEU A 326 -4.94 0.00 0.57
C LEU A 326 -4.30 0.59 -0.70
N GLY A 327 -5.07 1.30 -1.53
CA GLY A 327 -4.57 1.94 -2.73
C GLY A 327 -3.86 0.95 -3.67
N SER A 328 -2.56 1.15 -3.88
CA SER A 328 -1.70 0.27 -4.70
C SER A 328 -1.56 -1.16 -4.13
N ARG A 329 -1.74 -1.35 -2.82
CA ARG A 329 -1.72 -2.65 -2.11
C ARG A 329 -3.07 -3.38 -2.13
N THR A 330 -4.05 -2.94 -2.91
CA THR A 330 -5.37 -3.60 -2.98
C THR A 330 -5.27 -5.05 -3.48
N GLU A 331 -4.28 -5.39 -4.31
CA GLU A 331 -4.06 -6.78 -4.77
C GLU A 331 -3.46 -7.69 -3.69
N ASP A 332 -2.70 -7.16 -2.73
CA ASP A 332 -2.15 -7.91 -1.59
C ASP A 332 -3.27 -8.59 -0.78
N GLU A 333 -4.42 -7.91 -0.67
CA GLU A 333 -5.66 -8.43 -0.04
C GLU A 333 -6.17 -9.69 -0.76
N ILE A 334 -6.00 -9.76 -2.08
CA ILE A 334 -6.47 -10.86 -2.93
C ILE A 334 -5.44 -11.99 -2.97
N GLU A 335 -4.15 -11.67 -3.05
CA GLU A 335 -3.08 -12.68 -3.06
C GLU A 335 -3.21 -13.62 -1.85
N VAL A 336 -3.30 -13.07 -0.63
CA VAL A 336 -3.41 -13.89 0.61
C VAL A 336 -4.69 -14.73 0.67
N VAL A 337 -5.78 -14.28 0.05
CA VAL A 337 -7.02 -15.05 -0.06
C VAL A 337 -6.81 -16.25 -1.00
N THR A 338 -6.13 -16.05 -2.13
CA THR A 338 -5.82 -17.14 -3.08
C THR A 338 -4.81 -18.16 -2.56
N GLU A 339 -3.88 -17.77 -1.66
CA GLU A 339 -2.94 -18.71 -1.03
C GLU A 339 -3.61 -19.59 0.05
N VAL A 340 -4.75 -19.16 0.61
CA VAL A 340 -5.49 -19.90 1.66
C VAL A 340 -6.63 -20.76 1.10
N LEU A 341 -7.33 -20.32 0.05
CA LEU A 341 -8.48 -21.05 -0.49
C LEU A 341 -8.07 -22.38 -1.17
N PRO A 342 -9.00 -23.36 -1.29
CA PRO A 342 -8.69 -24.64 -1.93
C PRO A 342 -8.18 -24.50 -3.37
N ALA A 343 -7.18 -25.32 -3.73
CA ALA A 343 -6.67 -25.38 -5.10
C ALA A 343 -7.81 -25.69 -6.10
N ALA A 344 -7.76 -25.07 -7.28
CA ALA A 344 -8.83 -25.09 -8.30
C ALA A 344 -10.17 -24.42 -7.89
N THR A 345 -10.13 -23.48 -6.94
CA THR A 345 -11.19 -22.47 -6.75
C THR A 345 -11.13 -21.43 -7.87
N GLU A 346 -12.25 -21.18 -8.56
CA GLU A 346 -12.41 -19.97 -9.38
C GLU A 346 -12.78 -18.81 -8.43
N LEU A 347 -12.01 -17.71 -8.43
CA LEU A 347 -12.31 -16.52 -7.63
C LEU A 347 -12.93 -15.43 -8.51
N VAL A 348 -14.07 -14.89 -8.08
CA VAL A 348 -14.68 -13.66 -8.61
C VAL A 348 -15.13 -12.80 -7.42
N GLY A 349 -15.50 -11.55 -7.68
CA GLY A 349 -15.99 -10.69 -6.62
C GLY A 349 -16.15 -9.24 -7.03
N PHE A 350 -16.34 -8.38 -6.03
CA PHE A 350 -16.40 -6.94 -6.20
C PHE A 350 -16.11 -6.16 -4.91
N TYR A 351 -15.75 -4.89 -5.08
CA TYR A 351 -15.72 -3.92 -3.99
C TYR A 351 -17.09 -3.27 -3.79
N SER A 352 -17.52 -3.17 -2.53
CA SER A 352 -18.93 -3.06 -2.11
C SER A 352 -19.20 -1.89 -1.16
N TYR A 353 -20.47 -1.47 -1.05
CA TYR A 353 -20.96 -0.49 -0.07
C TYR A 353 -21.46 -1.11 1.25
N GLY A 354 -21.40 -2.43 1.38
CA GLY A 354 -21.71 -3.14 2.62
C GLY A 354 -21.81 -4.65 2.39
N GLU A 355 -21.21 -5.42 3.28
CA GLU A 355 -21.11 -6.87 3.15
C GLU A 355 -22.22 -7.55 3.98
N ILE A 356 -22.87 -8.58 3.44
CA ILE A 356 -23.90 -9.36 4.13
C ILE A 356 -23.34 -10.75 4.44
N SER A 357 -23.28 -11.11 5.72
CA SER A 357 -22.76 -12.40 6.21
C SER A 357 -23.14 -12.59 7.68
N PRO A 358 -23.31 -13.81 8.22
CA PRO A 358 -23.32 -14.01 9.67
C PRO A 358 -21.96 -13.61 10.27
N PHE A 359 -21.95 -12.87 11.38
CA PHE A 359 -20.71 -12.61 12.14
C PHE A 359 -19.99 -13.91 12.55
N ALA A 360 -20.77 -14.95 12.89
CA ALA A 360 -20.26 -16.30 13.07
C ALA A 360 -21.30 -17.34 12.63
N GLN A 361 -22.35 -17.59 13.44
CA GLN A 361 -23.34 -18.65 13.19
C GLN A 361 -24.77 -18.09 13.23
N GLY A 362 -25.66 -18.67 12.42
CA GLY A 362 -27.09 -18.30 12.39
C GLY A 362 -27.39 -17.08 11.53
N ALA A 363 -28.13 -16.13 12.09
CA ALA A 363 -28.59 -14.90 11.43
C ALA A 363 -27.47 -14.09 10.75
N CYS A 364 -27.77 -13.49 9.60
CA CYS A 364 -26.83 -12.61 8.89
C CYS A 364 -26.86 -11.18 9.44
N ASP A 365 -25.73 -10.49 9.34
CA ASP A 365 -25.56 -9.09 9.70
C ASP A 365 -25.17 -8.26 8.47
N LEU A 366 -25.39 -6.95 8.56
CA LEU A 366 -24.71 -5.98 7.70
C LEU A 366 -23.37 -5.59 8.35
N HIS A 367 -22.29 -5.85 7.63
CA HIS A 367 -20.93 -5.42 7.95
C HIS A 367 -20.52 -4.26 7.04
N ASN A 368 -19.56 -3.47 7.52
CA ASN A 368 -18.79 -2.55 6.69
C ASN A 368 -17.31 -2.78 6.99
N GLN A 369 -16.42 -2.29 6.12
CA GLN A 369 -14.96 -2.37 6.29
C GLN A 369 -14.42 -3.82 6.43
N THR A 370 -15.20 -4.82 6.03
CA THR A 370 -14.79 -6.24 6.02
C THR A 370 -14.44 -6.72 4.61
N MET A 371 -13.69 -7.82 4.53
CA MET A 371 -13.89 -8.75 3.43
C MET A 371 -14.82 -9.86 3.88
N THR A 372 -15.88 -10.09 3.12
CA THR A 372 -16.73 -11.28 3.18
C THR A 372 -16.41 -12.20 2.00
N LEU A 373 -16.20 -13.48 2.29
CA LEU A 373 -16.03 -14.55 1.32
C LEU A 373 -17.19 -15.53 1.39
N THR A 374 -17.67 -15.98 0.24
CA THR A 374 -18.65 -17.06 0.09
C THR A 374 -18.08 -18.14 -0.82
N LEU A 375 -17.87 -19.34 -0.30
CA LEU A 375 -17.30 -20.46 -1.06
C LEU A 375 -18.39 -21.48 -1.38
N ILE A 376 -18.66 -21.68 -2.67
CA ILE A 376 -19.73 -22.53 -3.20
C ILE A 376 -19.12 -23.76 -3.88
N SER A 377 -19.67 -24.94 -3.60
CA SER A 377 -19.34 -26.17 -4.32
C SER A 377 -20.52 -27.15 -4.35
N GLU A 378 -20.40 -28.22 -5.11
CA GLU A 378 -21.42 -29.26 -5.20
C GLU A 378 -20.80 -30.66 -5.14
N SER A 379 -21.16 -31.40 -4.09
CA SER A 379 -20.75 -32.78 -3.86
C SER A 379 -21.38 -33.75 -4.87
N PRO A 380 -20.65 -34.76 -5.38
CA PRO A 380 -21.23 -35.86 -6.16
C PRO A 380 -22.22 -36.75 -5.38
N THR A 381 -22.29 -36.62 -4.05
CA THR A 381 -23.15 -37.43 -3.17
C THR A 381 -23.85 -36.57 -2.10
N PRO A 382 -25.04 -36.96 -1.60
CA PRO A 382 -25.72 -36.24 -0.53
C PRO A 382 -24.85 -36.08 0.73
N ILE A 383 -24.56 -34.83 1.08
CA ILE A 383 -23.76 -34.47 2.25
C ILE A 383 -24.55 -34.80 3.51
N ARG A 384 -23.96 -35.51 4.48
CA ARG A 384 -24.67 -35.93 5.70
C ARG A 384 -25.07 -34.72 6.57
N ARG A 385 -26.23 -34.78 7.25
CA ARG A 385 -26.80 -33.63 7.99
C ARG A 385 -25.87 -33.06 9.07
N ASP A 386 -25.11 -33.94 9.72
CA ASP A 386 -24.05 -33.63 10.71
C ASP A 386 -22.84 -32.88 10.12
N LEU A 387 -22.57 -33.05 8.82
CA LEU A 387 -21.52 -32.30 8.10
C LEU A 387 -22.07 -31.00 7.50
N ARG A 388 -23.27 -31.01 6.93
CA ARG A 388 -23.94 -29.79 6.42
C ARG A 388 -23.98 -28.69 7.48
N ASN A 389 -24.36 -29.04 8.70
CA ASN A 389 -24.41 -28.11 9.83
C ASN A 389 -23.04 -27.52 10.25
N ARG A 390 -21.90 -28.11 9.87
CA ARG A 390 -20.56 -27.53 10.15
C ARG A 390 -20.16 -26.48 9.14
N TRP A 391 -20.54 -26.65 7.88
CA TRP A 391 -20.19 -25.73 6.79
C TRP A 391 -20.98 -24.42 6.86
N SER A 392 -22.12 -24.43 7.57
CA SER A 392 -22.87 -23.25 8.00
C SER A 392 -22.34 -22.62 9.31
N SER A 393 -21.12 -22.93 9.77
CA SER A 393 -20.68 -22.56 11.14
C SER A 393 -19.16 -22.51 11.36
N PRO A 394 -18.53 -21.32 11.24
CA PRO A 394 -17.19 -21.03 11.73
C PRO A 394 -17.03 -21.35 13.22
N GLY A 395 -15.92 -22.00 13.56
CA GLY A 395 -15.59 -22.42 14.93
C GLY A 395 -14.53 -21.53 15.57
N MET A 396 -14.93 -20.36 16.08
CA MET A 396 -14.03 -19.53 16.90
C MET A 396 -13.41 -20.35 18.05
N PRO A 397 -12.08 -20.25 18.30
CA PRO A 397 -11.41 -20.98 19.37
C PRO A 397 -11.75 -20.37 20.74
N VAL A 398 -12.92 -20.72 21.29
CA VAL A 398 -13.36 -20.29 22.62
C VAL A 398 -12.35 -20.76 23.67
N ALA A 399 -11.67 -19.80 24.30
CA ALA A 399 -10.78 -20.04 25.44
C ALA A 399 -11.59 -20.60 26.62
N THR A 400 -11.58 -21.93 26.77
CA THR A 400 -12.40 -22.61 27.77
C THR A 400 -11.95 -22.21 29.17
N PRO A 401 -12.83 -21.67 30.05
CA PRO A 401 -12.45 -21.36 31.41
C PRO A 401 -12.04 -22.64 32.16
N PRO A 402 -11.04 -22.57 33.07
CA PRO A 402 -10.49 -23.74 33.72
C PRO A 402 -11.55 -24.43 34.60
N ARG A 403 -11.98 -25.64 34.19
CA ARG A 403 -12.90 -26.46 34.98
C ARG A 403 -12.25 -26.85 36.32
N SER A 404 -12.98 -26.64 37.40
CA SER A 404 -12.61 -27.14 38.73
C SER A 404 -12.56 -28.68 38.75
N PRO A 405 -11.65 -29.28 39.55
CA PRO A 405 -11.45 -30.72 39.57
C PRO A 405 -12.58 -31.44 40.32
N SER A 406 -13.25 -32.38 39.66
CA SER A 406 -14.15 -33.35 40.28
C SER A 406 -13.53 -34.76 40.30
N SER A 407 -13.85 -35.52 41.35
CA SER A 407 -13.13 -36.76 41.72
C SER A 407 -13.41 -37.95 40.78
N PRO A 408 -12.48 -38.92 40.66
CA PRO A 408 -12.58 -40.03 39.72
C PRO A 408 -13.57 -41.11 40.17
N SER A 409 -14.25 -41.74 39.20
CA SER A 409 -15.03 -42.97 39.42
C SER A 409 -14.63 -44.08 38.44
N LEU A 410 -14.57 -45.28 39.01
CA LEU A 410 -13.96 -46.51 38.50
C LEU A 410 -14.61 -47.07 37.22
N THR A 411 -13.80 -47.70 36.36
CA THR A 411 -14.24 -48.65 35.33
C THR A 411 -14.43 -50.07 35.89
N PRO A 412 -15.24 -50.90 35.20
CA PRO A 412 -14.89 -52.31 34.99
C PRO A 412 -14.79 -52.69 33.49
N PRO A 413 -14.09 -53.79 33.12
CA PRO A 413 -13.82 -54.16 31.72
C PRO A 413 -14.56 -55.42 31.22
N THR A 414 -14.59 -55.62 29.89
CA THR A 414 -15.01 -56.90 29.26
C THR A 414 -14.11 -57.31 28.08
N THR A 415 -14.05 -58.62 27.82
CA THR A 415 -12.94 -59.35 27.16
C THR A 415 -13.05 -59.60 25.64
N MET A 416 -11.87 -59.68 25.01
CA MET A 416 -11.41 -60.60 23.93
C MET A 416 -12.41 -61.37 23.04
N THR A 417 -12.11 -61.47 21.73
CA THR A 417 -11.71 -62.74 21.03
C THR A 417 -11.22 -62.52 19.58
N ARG A 418 -10.62 -63.54 18.93
CA ARG A 418 -10.07 -63.49 17.54
C ARG A 418 -9.96 -64.88 16.87
N PRO A 419 -10.12 -65.00 15.54
CA PRO A 419 -9.43 -65.99 14.66
C PRO A 419 -8.53 -65.29 13.58
N GLY A 420 -8.07 -65.86 12.45
CA GLY A 420 -7.89 -67.26 12.04
C GLY A 420 -6.64 -67.46 11.14
N SER A 421 -6.48 -66.66 10.07
CA SER A 421 -5.28 -66.53 9.18
C SER A 421 -4.91 -67.65 8.16
N ALA A 422 -4.45 -67.24 6.96
CA ALA A 422 -3.59 -67.96 5.96
C ALA A 422 -3.00 -66.89 4.99
N ARG A 423 -1.69 -66.76 4.67
CA ARG A 423 -0.68 -67.61 3.97
C ARG A 423 -0.88 -67.70 2.43
N SER A 424 0.13 -67.54 1.53
CA SER A 424 1.59 -67.28 1.68
C SER A 424 2.34 -66.98 0.34
N SER A 425 3.46 -66.21 0.38
CA SER A 425 4.70 -66.24 -0.49
C SER A 425 4.60 -66.16 -2.05
N THR A 426 5.61 -65.83 -2.89
CA THR A 426 7.11 -65.76 -2.81
C THR A 426 7.68 -64.69 -3.81
N ALA A 427 9.01 -64.57 -4.04
CA ALA A 427 9.65 -63.46 -4.81
C ALA A 427 10.81 -63.92 -5.80
N PRO A 428 11.75 -63.08 -6.36
CA PRO A 428 12.20 -63.10 -7.78
C PRO A 428 13.69 -63.55 -8.03
N PRO A 429 14.31 -63.42 -9.24
CA PRO A 429 15.06 -62.19 -9.68
C PRO A 429 15.15 -61.92 -11.24
N ALA A 430 16.11 -61.09 -11.73
CA ALA A 430 16.34 -60.59 -13.13
C ALA A 430 17.74 -61.04 -13.71
N PRO A 431 18.55 -60.39 -14.64
CA PRO A 431 18.52 -59.05 -15.33
C PRO A 431 19.14 -58.89 -16.79
N THR A 432 19.26 -57.63 -17.30
CA THR A 432 20.34 -56.99 -18.17
C THR A 432 20.44 -56.95 -19.74
N ARG A 433 21.09 -55.85 -20.23
CA ARG A 433 21.84 -55.54 -21.52
C ARG A 433 21.07 -55.13 -22.81
N SER A 434 21.70 -54.56 -23.88
CA SER A 434 22.57 -53.36 -24.09
C SER A 434 23.17 -53.28 -25.53
N SER A 435 23.28 -52.12 -26.20
CA SER A 435 23.79 -51.98 -27.61
C SER A 435 24.58 -50.66 -27.92
N THR A 436 25.11 -50.48 -29.15
CA THR A 436 26.10 -49.44 -29.54
C THR A 436 26.00 -48.91 -31.01
N ALA A 437 26.73 -47.83 -31.37
CA ALA A 437 26.92 -47.24 -32.73
C ALA A 437 28.30 -47.69 -33.37
N PRO A 438 29.14 -46.95 -34.20
CA PRO A 438 29.27 -45.50 -34.51
C PRO A 438 29.31 -44.99 -36.02
N PRO A 439 30.42 -44.64 -36.76
CA PRO A 439 30.47 -43.33 -37.50
C PRO A 439 31.16 -43.27 -38.92
N ARG A 440 31.22 -42.07 -39.56
CA ARG A 440 32.37 -41.55 -40.37
C ARG A 440 32.29 -40.03 -40.72
N ALA A 441 33.35 -39.44 -41.29
CA ALA A 441 33.52 -37.99 -41.55
C ALA A 441 34.53 -37.67 -42.70
N MET A 442 34.60 -36.42 -43.21
CA MET A 442 35.85 -35.63 -43.48
C MET A 442 35.70 -34.35 -44.37
N SER A 443 36.39 -33.26 -43.96
CA SER A 443 37.19 -32.26 -44.73
C SER A 443 36.66 -31.49 -45.96
N SER A 444 36.73 -30.14 -45.93
CA SER A 444 37.68 -29.33 -46.77
C SER A 444 37.53 -27.80 -46.63
N ARG A 445 38.48 -27.03 -47.18
CA ARG A 445 38.56 -25.54 -47.25
C ARG A 445 39.38 -25.19 -48.52
N PRO A 446 39.14 -24.09 -49.28
CA PRO A 446 39.89 -22.84 -49.02
C PRO A 446 39.29 -21.47 -49.49
N SER A 447 39.92 -20.39 -49.01
CA SER A 447 40.17 -19.05 -49.62
C SER A 447 39.11 -18.19 -50.36
N ARG A 448 38.79 -17.05 -49.71
CA ARG A 448 38.72 -15.65 -50.23
C ARG A 448 38.21 -15.34 -51.67
N ARG A 449 37.15 -14.53 -51.75
CA ARG A 449 37.17 -13.15 -52.30
C ARG A 449 35.95 -12.33 -51.81
N SER A 450 35.94 -11.02 -52.07
CA SER A 450 34.98 -10.05 -51.55
C SER A 450 34.04 -9.48 -52.62
N SER A 451 32.76 -9.29 -52.28
CA SER A 451 31.86 -8.37 -52.97
C SER A 451 30.74 -7.94 -52.00
N VAL A 452 30.47 -6.63 -51.93
CA VAL A 452 29.35 -6.07 -51.15
C VAL A 452 28.09 -6.08 -52.02
N LEU A 453 26.97 -6.56 -51.49
CA LEU A 453 25.61 -6.15 -51.88
C LEU A 453 24.60 -6.61 -50.83
N SER A 454 23.52 -5.85 -50.66
CA SER A 454 22.60 -5.95 -49.51
C SER A 454 21.41 -6.86 -49.76
N VAL A 455 20.96 -7.56 -48.71
CA VAL A 455 19.68 -8.28 -48.63
C VAL A 455 19.09 -7.95 -47.24
N PRO A 456 17.78 -7.65 -47.11
CA PRO A 456 17.24 -6.98 -45.91
C PRO A 456 17.19 -7.90 -44.67
N MET A 457 17.20 -7.28 -43.48
CA MET A 457 16.82 -7.94 -42.24
C MET A 457 15.32 -8.29 -42.25
N PRO A 458 14.91 -9.39 -41.57
CA PRO A 458 13.49 -9.68 -41.36
C PRO A 458 12.85 -8.61 -40.48
N THR A 459 11.64 -8.19 -40.85
CA THR A 459 10.81 -7.32 -40.03
C THR A 459 10.46 -8.06 -38.74
N VAL A 460 10.82 -7.48 -37.59
CA VAL A 460 10.23 -7.89 -36.30
C VAL A 460 8.90 -7.16 -36.19
N GLU A 461 7.81 -7.90 -36.03
CA GLU A 461 6.48 -7.31 -35.80
C GLU A 461 6.47 -6.59 -34.44
N ALA A 462 5.87 -5.40 -34.39
CA ALA A 462 5.66 -4.71 -33.12
C ALA A 462 4.60 -5.48 -32.30
N PRO A 463 4.81 -5.70 -30.99
CA PRO A 463 3.81 -6.34 -30.15
C PRO A 463 2.53 -5.49 -30.06
N PRO A 464 1.35 -6.12 -29.85
CA PRO A 464 0.09 -5.41 -29.72
C PRO A 464 0.12 -4.45 -28.52
N SER A 465 -0.42 -3.25 -28.71
CA SER A 465 -0.47 -2.20 -27.69
C SER A 465 -1.30 -2.62 -26.48
N GLY A 466 -0.69 -2.60 -25.28
CA GLY A 466 -1.41 -2.74 -24.01
C GLY A 466 -0.92 -3.82 -23.04
N SER A 467 0.21 -4.50 -23.26
CA SER A 467 0.70 -5.49 -22.29
C SER A 467 1.50 -4.87 -21.14
N ASN A 468 1.06 -5.15 -19.89
CA ASN A 468 1.86 -4.95 -18.68
C ASN A 468 2.97 -6.02 -18.62
N GLU A 469 3.96 -5.91 -19.49
CA GLU A 469 4.94 -6.97 -19.76
C GLU A 469 6.36 -6.44 -19.66
N LEU A 470 7.25 -7.22 -19.07
CA LEU A 470 8.59 -6.75 -18.75
C LEU A 470 9.48 -6.76 -20.00
N THR A 471 9.85 -5.57 -20.46
CA THR A 471 10.82 -5.40 -21.54
C THR A 471 12.25 -5.40 -20.99
N ILE A 472 13.18 -6.01 -21.76
CA ILE A 472 14.62 -6.07 -21.43
C ILE A 472 15.41 -5.43 -22.57
N ARG A 473 16.38 -4.56 -22.25
CA ARG A 473 17.30 -3.95 -23.22
C ARG A 473 18.74 -4.04 -22.71
N SER A 474 19.68 -4.49 -23.54
CA SER A 474 21.09 -4.63 -23.16
C SER A 474 22.00 -3.51 -23.70
N ALA A 475 22.97 -3.09 -22.90
CA ALA A 475 24.06 -2.18 -23.26
C ALA A 475 25.39 -2.63 -22.60
N GLU A 476 26.48 -1.92 -22.86
CA GLU A 476 27.78 -2.14 -22.22
C GLU A 476 28.42 -0.79 -21.87
N VAL A 477 28.99 -0.70 -20.65
CA VAL A 477 29.60 0.52 -20.09
C VAL A 477 30.85 0.10 -19.32
N ASP A 478 32.01 0.61 -19.71
CA ASP A 478 33.33 0.36 -19.08
C ASP A 478 33.62 -1.14 -18.79
N GLY A 479 33.20 -2.03 -19.70
CA GLY A 479 33.39 -3.48 -19.59
C GLY A 479 32.40 -4.20 -18.65
N ILE A 480 31.37 -3.51 -18.17
CA ILE A 480 30.21 -4.07 -17.46
C ILE A 480 29.02 -4.10 -18.43
N ARG A 481 28.36 -5.26 -18.54
CA ARG A 481 27.08 -5.37 -19.27
C ARG A 481 25.98 -4.73 -18.43
N VAL A 482 25.16 -3.87 -19.02
CA VAL A 482 23.99 -3.27 -18.39
C VAL A 482 22.72 -3.87 -19.01
N LEU A 483 21.82 -4.38 -18.17
CA LEU A 483 20.47 -4.79 -18.59
C LEU A 483 19.46 -3.79 -18.01
N ARG A 484 18.73 -3.08 -18.86
CA ARG A 484 17.64 -2.19 -18.45
C ARG A 484 16.32 -2.95 -18.52
N LEU A 485 15.56 -2.91 -17.43
CA LEU A 485 14.25 -3.54 -17.30
C LEU A 485 13.17 -2.47 -17.16
N ALA A 486 12.08 -2.60 -17.92
CA ALA A 486 10.94 -1.69 -17.83
C ALA A 486 9.60 -2.40 -17.97
N GLY A 487 8.61 -2.00 -17.17
CA GLY A 487 7.32 -2.68 -17.00
C GLY A 487 7.18 -3.42 -15.67
N THR A 488 6.28 -4.41 -15.61
CA THR A 488 5.95 -5.14 -14.38
C THR A 488 6.78 -6.42 -14.21
N ILE A 489 7.47 -6.56 -13.09
CA ILE A 489 8.03 -7.83 -12.63
C ILE A 489 6.88 -8.64 -12.01
N GLY A 490 6.23 -9.49 -12.81
CA GLY A 490 5.02 -10.22 -12.39
C GLY A 490 4.89 -11.62 -13.00
N GLU A 491 3.66 -12.05 -13.27
CA GLU A 491 3.28 -13.42 -13.64
C GLU A 491 3.88 -13.84 -14.99
N ARG A 492 4.06 -12.85 -15.88
CA ARG A 492 4.71 -12.97 -17.20
C ARG A 492 6.21 -12.74 -17.17
N PHE A 493 6.87 -12.74 -16.01
CA PHE A 493 8.31 -12.46 -15.90
C PHE A 493 9.14 -13.39 -16.82
N PRO A 494 9.94 -12.87 -17.78
CA PRO A 494 10.51 -13.64 -18.89
C PRO A 494 11.78 -14.42 -18.50
N ARG A 495 11.65 -15.35 -17.55
CA ARG A 495 12.73 -16.16 -16.96
C ARG A 495 13.63 -16.82 -18.02
N ALA A 496 13.03 -17.35 -19.08
CA ALA A 496 13.75 -18.05 -20.16
C ALA A 496 14.62 -17.12 -21.03
N GLU A 497 14.24 -15.85 -21.17
CA GLU A 497 14.99 -14.85 -21.95
C GLU A 497 16.06 -14.16 -21.09
N LEU A 498 15.75 -13.89 -19.81
CA LEU A 498 16.68 -13.20 -18.91
C LEU A 498 17.82 -14.10 -18.44
N THR A 499 17.53 -15.34 -17.99
CA THR A 499 18.55 -16.23 -17.38
C THR A 499 19.80 -16.46 -18.24
N PRO A 500 19.72 -16.60 -19.59
CA PRO A 500 20.91 -16.70 -20.44
C PRO A 500 21.78 -15.44 -20.50
N GLN A 501 21.22 -14.25 -20.23
CA GLN A 501 21.93 -12.98 -20.32
C GLN A 501 22.74 -12.68 -19.05
N LEU A 502 22.33 -13.23 -17.91
CA LEU A 502 22.95 -13.06 -16.59
C LEU A 502 24.29 -13.82 -16.49
N SER A 503 25.39 -13.15 -16.84
CA SER A 503 26.75 -13.68 -16.74
C SER A 503 27.81 -12.57 -16.76
N GLY A 504 29.01 -12.86 -16.23
CA GLY A 504 30.13 -11.91 -16.22
C GLY A 504 29.98 -10.81 -15.17
N ALA A 505 30.52 -9.62 -15.43
CA ALA A 505 30.21 -8.44 -14.62
C ALA A 505 28.96 -7.76 -15.19
N LEU A 506 27.95 -7.60 -14.34
CA LEU A 506 26.61 -7.18 -14.73
C LEU A 506 26.16 -6.00 -13.88
N ALA A 507 25.42 -5.08 -14.49
CA ALA A 507 24.53 -4.15 -13.82
C ALA A 507 23.10 -4.39 -14.34
N ILE A 508 22.11 -4.32 -13.44
CA ILE A 508 20.70 -4.28 -13.81
C ILE A 508 20.16 -2.92 -13.42
N GLU A 509 19.59 -2.23 -14.40
CA GLU A 509 19.01 -0.90 -14.28
C GLU A 509 17.49 -1.06 -14.25
N LEU A 510 16.88 -0.55 -13.17
CA LEU A 510 15.52 -0.89 -12.77
C LEU A 510 14.57 0.32 -12.82
N GLY A 511 15.02 1.50 -13.25
CA GLY A 511 14.25 2.74 -13.15
C GLY A 511 12.96 2.76 -13.99
N GLY A 512 12.83 1.84 -14.95
CA GLY A 512 11.60 1.62 -15.70
C GLY A 512 10.62 0.59 -15.09
N VAL A 513 10.97 -0.04 -13.96
CA VAL A 513 10.13 -1.04 -13.29
C VAL A 513 8.99 -0.34 -12.55
N THR A 514 7.78 -0.45 -13.08
CA THR A 514 6.59 0.22 -12.52
C THR A 514 5.93 -0.57 -11.39
N ARG A 515 6.17 -1.89 -11.29
CA ARG A 515 5.57 -2.77 -10.28
C ARG A 515 6.35 -4.07 -10.10
N VAL A 516 6.30 -4.65 -8.91
CA VAL A 516 6.70 -6.03 -8.59
C VAL A 516 5.53 -6.74 -7.90
N THR A 517 5.17 -7.97 -8.30
CA THR A 517 4.14 -8.81 -7.63
C THR A 517 4.80 -9.93 -6.80
N SER A 518 4.08 -10.61 -5.90
CA SER A 518 4.66 -11.72 -5.11
C SER A 518 5.10 -12.90 -5.98
N PHE A 519 4.43 -13.16 -7.10
CA PHE A 519 4.92 -14.11 -8.10
C PHE A 519 6.20 -13.58 -8.77
N GLY A 520 6.20 -12.30 -9.14
CA GLY A 520 7.34 -11.61 -9.72
C GLY A 520 8.61 -11.72 -8.86
N VAL A 521 8.49 -11.48 -7.54
CA VAL A 521 9.56 -11.68 -6.55
C VAL A 521 10.14 -13.09 -6.64
N ARG A 522 9.29 -14.11 -6.54
CA ARG A 522 9.69 -15.53 -6.56
C ARG A 522 10.39 -15.87 -7.88
N ALA A 523 9.85 -15.40 -9.00
CA ALA A 523 10.40 -15.60 -10.33
C ALA A 523 11.75 -14.88 -10.56
N TRP A 524 11.90 -13.67 -10.01
CA TRP A 524 13.12 -12.86 -10.02
C TRP A 524 14.24 -13.50 -9.20
N MET A 525 13.98 -13.85 -7.93
CA MET A 525 14.96 -14.45 -7.02
C MET A 525 15.48 -15.80 -7.55
N ASP A 526 14.60 -16.67 -8.02
CA ASP A 526 14.98 -17.92 -8.67
C ASP A 526 15.88 -17.70 -9.90
N THR A 527 15.63 -16.63 -10.67
CA THR A 527 16.37 -16.31 -11.89
C THR A 527 17.77 -15.79 -11.59
N LEU A 528 17.93 -14.93 -10.57
CA LEU A 528 19.25 -14.55 -10.05
C LEU A 528 19.98 -15.76 -9.45
N SER A 529 19.29 -16.61 -8.69
CA SER A 529 19.86 -17.82 -8.08
C SER A 529 20.38 -18.80 -9.15
N ALA A 530 19.60 -19.06 -10.20
CA ALA A 530 20.01 -19.91 -11.33
C ALA A 530 21.20 -19.32 -12.13
N ALA A 531 21.42 -18.01 -12.05
CA ALA A 531 22.56 -17.33 -12.67
C ALA A 531 23.78 -17.19 -11.75
N GLY A 532 23.65 -17.39 -10.44
CA GLY A 532 24.69 -17.07 -9.45
C GLY A 532 26.08 -17.65 -9.75
N GLY A 533 26.14 -18.89 -10.24
CA GLY A 533 27.40 -19.54 -10.65
C GLY A 533 28.07 -19.01 -11.93
N LYS A 534 27.46 -18.01 -12.60
CA LYS A 534 27.97 -17.37 -13.83
C LYS A 534 28.29 -15.89 -13.66
N LEU A 535 27.87 -15.28 -12.55
CA LEU A 535 28.05 -13.86 -12.26
C LEU A 535 29.39 -13.65 -11.52
N ARG A 536 30.21 -12.74 -12.04
CA ARG A 536 31.46 -12.26 -11.42
C ARG A 536 31.17 -11.09 -10.47
N SER A 537 30.22 -10.24 -10.85
CA SER A 537 29.66 -9.18 -10.02
C SER A 537 28.27 -8.81 -10.55
N LEU A 538 27.39 -8.39 -9.65
CA LEU A 538 26.04 -7.92 -9.93
C LEU A 538 25.85 -6.59 -9.22
N HIS A 539 25.39 -5.57 -9.94
CA HIS A 539 25.04 -4.26 -9.38
C HIS A 539 23.59 -3.94 -9.73
N LEU A 540 22.85 -3.31 -8.82
CA LEU A 540 21.51 -2.79 -9.08
C LEU A 540 21.56 -1.26 -9.07
N VAL A 541 21.06 -0.63 -10.12
CA VAL A 541 21.05 0.84 -10.28
C VAL A 541 19.64 1.34 -10.59
N ASN A 542 19.34 2.53 -10.10
CA ASN A 542 18.03 3.19 -10.19
C ASN A 542 16.90 2.27 -9.71
N CYS A 543 16.97 1.76 -8.47
CA CYS A 543 15.89 0.94 -7.93
C CYS A 543 14.68 1.85 -7.59
N PRO A 544 13.54 1.78 -8.30
CA PRO A 544 12.37 2.59 -7.97
C PRO A 544 11.69 2.06 -6.71
N GLU A 545 10.79 2.84 -6.12
CA GLU A 545 10.08 2.51 -4.88
C GLU A 545 9.48 1.07 -4.86
N PRO A 546 8.80 0.55 -5.91
CA PRO A 546 8.28 -0.83 -5.92
C PRO A 546 9.35 -1.92 -5.86
N VAL A 547 10.61 -1.59 -6.17
CA VAL A 547 11.78 -2.46 -6.02
C VAL A 547 12.43 -2.26 -4.65
N VAL A 548 12.49 -1.03 -4.14
CA VAL A 548 13.03 -0.70 -2.82
C VAL A 548 12.25 -1.39 -1.70
N THR A 549 10.92 -1.41 -1.79
CA THR A 549 10.05 -2.17 -0.87
C THR A 549 10.40 -3.66 -0.83
N GLN A 550 10.83 -4.25 -1.95
CA GLN A 550 11.24 -5.66 -1.99
C GLN A 550 12.68 -5.86 -1.48
N LEU A 551 13.56 -4.88 -1.68
CA LEU A 551 14.92 -4.88 -1.14
C LEU A 551 14.94 -4.74 0.39
N SER A 552 14.05 -3.95 0.98
CA SER A 552 13.92 -3.80 2.44
C SER A 552 13.23 -5.00 3.09
N MET A 553 12.17 -5.53 2.48
CA MET A 553 11.38 -6.62 3.08
C MET A 553 11.98 -8.02 2.84
N ILE A 554 12.72 -8.26 1.75
CA ILE A 554 13.06 -9.63 1.30
C ILE A 554 14.57 -9.86 1.20
N ARG A 555 15.14 -10.44 2.27
CA ARG A 555 16.55 -10.90 2.31
C ARG A 555 16.84 -11.80 1.10
N GLY A 556 17.78 -11.38 0.25
CA GLY A 556 18.17 -12.08 -0.97
C GLY A 556 17.50 -11.61 -2.26
N PHE A 557 16.65 -10.57 -2.24
CA PHE A 557 16.11 -9.97 -3.47
C PHE A 557 17.23 -9.43 -4.40
N ALA A 558 18.30 -8.89 -3.83
CA ALA A 558 19.52 -8.51 -4.57
C ALA A 558 20.47 -9.70 -4.89
N ALA A 559 20.15 -10.92 -4.45
CA ALA A 559 21.08 -12.05 -4.34
C ALA A 559 22.39 -11.63 -3.63
N ASN A 560 23.56 -11.86 -4.25
CA ASN A 560 24.87 -11.36 -3.78
C ASN A 560 25.28 -10.07 -4.51
N GLY A 561 24.31 -9.30 -5.02
CA GLY A 561 24.54 -8.05 -5.75
C GLY A 561 24.65 -6.83 -4.82
N ARG A 562 25.20 -5.74 -5.36
CA ARG A 562 25.35 -4.46 -4.67
C ARG A 562 24.36 -3.44 -5.22
N VAL A 563 23.47 -2.89 -4.40
CA VAL A 563 22.66 -1.72 -4.82
C VAL A 563 23.57 -0.49 -4.83
N LEU A 564 23.49 0.32 -5.88
CA LEU A 564 24.27 1.55 -6.04
C LEU A 564 23.40 2.82 -5.94
N SER A 565 22.18 2.79 -6.48
CA SER A 565 21.22 3.91 -6.37
C SER A 565 19.77 3.43 -6.29
N PHE A 566 18.94 4.18 -5.56
CA PHE A 566 17.56 3.82 -5.23
C PHE A 566 16.70 5.06 -4.94
N ALA A 567 15.39 4.96 -5.18
CA ALA A 567 14.41 6.01 -4.90
C ALA A 567 14.04 6.03 -3.41
N ALA A 568 13.82 7.22 -2.87
CA ALA A 568 13.46 7.49 -1.48
C ALA A 568 12.22 8.43 -1.43
N PRO A 569 11.14 8.09 -0.69
CA PRO A 569 9.87 8.83 -0.74
C PRO A 569 9.87 10.10 0.12
N TYR A 570 9.26 11.16 -0.40
CA TYR A 570 9.08 12.46 0.25
C TYR A 570 7.66 12.98 0.05
N TYR A 571 7.09 13.59 1.09
CA TYR A 571 5.76 14.17 1.09
C TYR A 571 5.81 15.68 1.33
N CYS A 572 5.02 16.46 0.59
CA CYS A 572 4.94 17.90 0.77
C CYS A 572 3.67 18.31 1.53
N ASP A 573 3.84 18.55 2.83
CA ASP A 573 2.77 19.01 3.74
C ASP A 573 2.06 20.30 3.30
N ALA A 574 2.70 21.12 2.44
CA ALA A 574 2.14 22.38 1.94
C ALA A 574 1.19 22.26 0.74
N CYS A 575 1.18 21.13 0.03
CA CYS A 575 0.35 20.95 -1.18
C CYS A 575 -0.10 19.50 -1.47
N GLY A 576 0.26 18.54 -0.62
CA GLY A 576 -0.12 17.13 -0.75
C GLY A 576 0.67 16.31 -1.77
N THR A 577 1.70 16.90 -2.39
CA THR A 577 2.53 16.20 -3.39
C THR A 577 3.45 15.17 -2.73
N ALA A 578 3.17 13.87 -2.94
CA ALA A 578 4.16 12.81 -2.76
C ALA A 578 5.09 12.72 -3.98
N PHE A 579 6.39 12.51 -3.77
CA PHE A 579 7.39 12.33 -4.83
C PHE A 579 8.60 11.51 -4.35
N SER A 580 9.34 10.93 -5.30
CA SER A 580 10.57 10.16 -5.02
C SER A 580 11.82 10.96 -5.38
N VAL A 581 12.85 10.89 -4.52
CA VAL A 581 14.20 11.42 -4.78
C VAL A 581 15.17 10.24 -4.87
N TYR A 582 15.93 10.14 -5.97
CA TYR A 582 16.97 9.12 -6.09
C TYR A 582 18.21 9.49 -5.27
N LEU A 583 18.64 8.57 -4.41
CA LEU A 583 19.85 8.64 -3.60
C LEU A 583 20.88 7.64 -4.12
N ASP A 584 22.17 7.90 -3.90
CA ASP A 584 23.26 6.96 -4.24
C ASP A 584 24.30 6.73 -3.14
N VAL A 585 24.94 5.56 -3.18
CA VAL A 585 25.85 5.08 -2.11
C VAL A 585 27.22 5.78 -2.07
N ASP A 586 27.51 6.68 -3.01
CA ASP A 586 28.73 7.51 -3.07
C ASP A 586 28.44 8.90 -2.47
N ASN A 587 27.41 9.58 -2.98
CA ASN A 587 27.06 10.96 -2.62
C ASN A 587 26.24 11.04 -1.31
N ASP A 588 25.19 10.23 -1.16
CA ASP A 588 24.30 10.24 0.02
C ASP A 588 24.80 9.32 1.15
N GLN A 589 26.04 8.84 1.06
CA GLN A 589 26.65 7.90 2.00
C GLN A 589 26.57 8.35 3.48
N GLN A 590 26.59 9.67 3.75
CA GLN A 590 26.41 10.17 5.11
C GLN A 590 24.98 10.00 5.60
N ALA A 591 23.98 10.37 4.79
CA ALA A 591 22.55 10.24 5.13
C ALA A 591 22.14 8.78 5.35
N ILE A 592 22.63 7.87 4.49
CA ILE A 592 22.36 6.43 4.59
C ILE A 592 22.99 5.83 5.87
N ARG A 593 24.12 6.35 6.36
CA ARG A 593 24.74 5.92 7.63
C ARG A 593 24.05 6.49 8.87
N SER A 594 23.62 7.74 8.82
CA SER A 594 23.04 8.43 9.98
C SER A 594 21.55 8.14 10.16
N GLY A 595 20.85 7.70 9.11
CA GLY A 595 19.39 7.72 9.08
C GLY A 595 18.83 9.15 9.11
N MET A 596 19.60 10.13 8.64
CA MET A 596 19.19 11.54 8.60
C MET A 596 19.20 12.00 7.14
N VAL A 597 18.01 12.30 6.61
CA VAL A 597 17.81 12.85 5.28
C VAL A 597 17.30 14.29 5.39
N ASP A 598 17.97 15.20 4.71
CA ASP A 598 17.56 16.60 4.65
C ASP A 598 16.20 16.74 3.95
N ALA A 599 15.38 17.69 4.40
CA ALA A 599 14.17 18.11 3.72
C ALA A 599 14.49 18.58 2.29
N ARG A 600 13.68 18.19 1.31
CA ARG A 600 13.91 18.49 -0.11
C ARG A 600 12.88 19.49 -0.62
N PRO A 601 13.21 20.39 -1.57
CA PRO A 601 12.22 21.28 -2.15
C PRO A 601 11.20 20.48 -2.97
N CYS A 602 9.92 20.64 -2.65
CA CYS A 602 8.82 20.02 -3.39
C CYS A 602 8.85 20.45 -4.86
N PRO A 603 8.76 19.53 -5.83
CA PRO A 603 8.78 19.90 -7.25
C PRO A 603 7.65 20.87 -7.61
N GLN A 604 6.44 20.65 -7.06
CA GLN A 604 5.23 21.39 -7.40
C GLN A 604 5.14 22.80 -6.77
N CYS A 605 5.55 22.98 -5.51
CA CYS A 605 5.38 24.26 -4.79
C CYS A 605 6.68 24.85 -4.20
N GLN A 606 7.82 24.16 -4.31
CA GLN A 606 9.13 24.54 -3.76
C GLN A 606 9.21 24.69 -2.23
N SER A 607 8.12 24.43 -1.49
CA SER A 607 8.15 24.30 -0.02
C SER A 607 9.00 23.10 0.41
N ALA A 608 9.51 23.12 1.64
CA ALA A 608 10.22 21.97 2.21
C ALA A 608 9.28 20.77 2.34
N ALA A 609 9.66 19.65 1.73
CA ALA A 609 9.01 18.36 1.86
C ALA A 609 9.74 17.49 2.89
N SER A 610 8.95 16.80 3.71
CA SER A 610 9.40 15.83 4.71
C SER A 610 9.70 14.48 4.05
N PHE A 611 10.59 13.68 4.66
CA PHE A 611 10.79 12.29 4.25
C PHE A 611 9.64 11.43 4.82
N GLU A 612 9.05 10.56 3.98
CA GLU A 612 7.73 9.98 4.28
C GLU A 612 7.77 8.70 5.14
N ASP A 613 8.88 7.95 5.09
CA ASP A 613 9.06 6.68 5.83
C ASP A 613 9.91 6.88 7.10
N ASN A 614 10.08 5.85 7.93
CA ASN A 614 11.05 5.82 9.01
C ASN A 614 12.47 5.63 8.43
N PRO A 615 13.39 6.62 8.55
CA PRO A 615 14.71 6.52 7.95
C PRO A 615 15.55 5.31 8.44
N GLY A 616 15.43 4.96 9.72
CA GLY A 616 16.18 3.87 10.33
C GLY A 616 15.79 2.50 9.78
N HIS A 617 14.49 2.30 9.50
CA HIS A 617 14.01 1.10 8.80
C HIS A 617 14.31 1.15 7.30
N PHE A 618 14.04 2.29 6.66
CA PHE A 618 14.19 2.47 5.22
C PHE A 618 15.64 2.26 4.74
N PHE A 619 16.62 2.86 5.42
CA PHE A 619 18.03 2.74 5.03
C PHE A 619 18.70 1.42 5.44
N ALA A 620 18.03 0.54 6.20
CA ALA A 620 18.63 -0.68 6.73
C ALA A 620 19.24 -1.60 5.64
N PHE A 621 18.56 -1.76 4.50
CA PHE A 621 19.09 -2.56 3.38
C PHE A 621 20.25 -1.86 2.65
N ALA A 622 20.28 -0.52 2.65
CA ALA A 622 21.27 0.27 1.91
C ALA A 622 22.63 0.32 2.62
N GLN A 623 22.66 0.15 3.95
CA GLN A 623 23.90 0.14 4.74
C GLN A 623 24.87 -0.99 4.31
N ASP A 624 24.33 -2.19 4.01
CA ASP A 624 25.10 -3.35 3.51
C ASP A 624 25.78 -3.12 2.14
N HIS A 625 25.45 -2.03 1.45
CA HIS A 625 25.99 -1.69 0.14
C HIS A 625 26.99 -0.51 0.15
N LEU A 626 27.18 0.13 1.31
CA LEU A 626 28.13 1.23 1.47
C LEU A 626 29.59 0.76 1.45
N GLY A 627 30.48 1.60 0.91
CA GLY A 627 31.91 1.31 0.79
C GLY A 627 32.52 1.95 -0.46
N PRO A 628 33.84 1.92 -0.64
CA PRO A 628 34.49 2.53 -1.79
C PRO A 628 33.94 1.98 -3.12
N LEU A 629 33.74 2.88 -4.09
CA LEU A 629 33.33 2.52 -5.45
C LEU A 629 34.53 2.48 -6.39
N SER A 630 34.57 1.47 -7.26
CA SER A 630 35.44 1.46 -8.44
C SER A 630 35.07 2.58 -9.42
N GLU A 631 35.93 2.83 -10.41
CA GLU A 631 35.65 3.80 -11.46
C GLU A 631 34.45 3.38 -12.33
N ALA A 632 34.30 2.06 -12.58
CA ALA A 632 33.17 1.52 -13.32
C ALA A 632 31.85 1.60 -12.53
N GLU A 633 31.84 1.37 -11.22
CA GLU A 633 30.64 1.62 -10.38
C GLU A 633 30.24 3.10 -10.40
N ARG A 634 31.23 4.02 -10.35
CA ARG A 634 30.98 5.45 -10.51
C ARG A 634 30.55 5.84 -11.93
N ALA A 635 30.90 5.05 -12.95
CA ALA A 635 30.36 5.20 -14.30
C ALA A 635 28.89 4.74 -14.38
N LEU A 636 28.53 3.62 -13.73
CA LEU A 636 27.15 3.14 -13.63
C LEU A 636 26.22 4.18 -12.98
N LEU A 637 26.64 4.82 -11.89
CA LEU A 637 25.87 5.90 -11.26
C LEU A 637 25.62 7.10 -12.20
N ARG A 638 26.58 7.43 -13.07
CA ARG A 638 26.44 8.52 -14.04
C ARG A 638 25.41 8.22 -15.14
N LEU A 639 25.09 6.94 -15.39
CA LEU A 639 23.99 6.55 -16.27
C LEU A 639 22.64 7.00 -15.71
N GLY A 640 22.40 6.77 -14.41
CA GLY A 640 21.20 7.21 -13.70
C GLY A 640 21.12 8.73 -13.57
N ALA A 641 22.22 9.39 -13.24
CA ALA A 641 22.31 10.86 -13.12
C ALA A 641 22.08 11.64 -14.45
N SER A 642 21.74 10.95 -15.54
CA SER A 642 21.35 11.54 -16.83
C SER A 642 19.86 11.31 -17.17
N SER A 643 19.11 10.67 -16.26
CA SER A 643 17.65 10.41 -16.37
C SER A 643 16.90 10.52 -15.03
N ALA A 644 17.59 10.75 -13.90
CA ALA A 644 17.02 10.77 -12.56
C ALA A 644 16.66 12.18 -12.03
N SER A 645 16.78 13.23 -12.86
CA SER A 645 16.17 14.54 -12.57
C SER A 645 14.82 14.63 -13.29
N ASP A 646 13.76 14.79 -12.50
CA ASP A 646 12.45 15.29 -12.93
C ASP A 646 11.71 14.48 -14.01
N VAL A 647 11.36 13.22 -13.69
CA VAL A 647 10.31 12.49 -14.43
C VAL A 647 9.42 11.65 -13.49
N ALA A 648 8.19 12.12 -13.26
CA ALA A 648 7.08 11.27 -12.83
C ALA A 648 6.46 10.52 -14.04
N ALA A 649 5.71 9.44 -13.79
CA ALA A 649 4.91 8.82 -14.85
C ALA A 649 3.90 9.84 -15.42
N GLY A 650 3.77 9.89 -16.75
CA GLY A 650 3.05 10.95 -17.45
C GLY A 650 1.60 11.11 -17.06
N ARG A 651 1.28 12.14 -16.27
CA ARG A 651 -0.09 12.57 -16.04
C ARG A 651 -0.46 13.62 -17.07
N VAL A 652 -1.53 13.35 -17.83
CA VAL A 652 -2.15 14.35 -18.72
C VAL A 652 -3.53 14.65 -18.17
N GLU A 653 -3.76 15.90 -17.78
CA GLU A 653 -5.02 16.35 -17.21
C GLU A 653 -5.72 17.27 -18.20
N LYS A 654 -7.02 17.04 -18.43
CA LYS A 654 -7.88 17.91 -19.22
C LYS A 654 -8.97 18.46 -18.29
N ASP A 655 -8.81 19.70 -17.89
CA ASP A 655 -9.78 20.46 -17.09
C ASP A 655 -10.57 21.44 -17.98
N ILE A 656 -11.78 21.79 -17.57
CA ILE A 656 -12.67 22.72 -18.30
C ILE A 656 -13.34 23.64 -17.27
N ALA A 657 -12.78 24.84 -17.11
CA ALA A 657 -13.27 25.86 -16.17
C ALA A 657 -13.46 27.19 -16.90
N ASP A 658 -14.54 27.92 -16.58
CA ASP A 658 -14.84 29.28 -17.07
C ASP A 658 -14.67 29.49 -18.59
N GLY A 659 -15.11 28.50 -19.39
CA GLY A 659 -14.98 28.54 -20.86
C GLY A 659 -13.57 28.32 -21.41
N THR A 660 -12.65 27.86 -20.56
CA THR A 660 -11.26 27.54 -20.92
C THR A 660 -11.00 26.05 -20.70
N THR A 661 -10.70 25.32 -21.78
CA THR A 661 -10.15 23.97 -21.70
C THR A 661 -8.65 24.07 -21.42
N THR A 662 -8.19 23.50 -20.31
CA THR A 662 -6.76 23.39 -19.98
C THR A 662 -6.29 21.96 -20.14
N ILE A 663 -5.23 21.75 -20.93
CA ILE A 663 -4.52 20.46 -21.05
C ILE A 663 -3.14 20.61 -20.43
N ALA A 664 -2.94 20.08 -19.23
CA ALA A 664 -1.66 20.07 -18.54
C ALA A 664 -0.95 18.72 -18.69
N VAL A 665 0.37 18.73 -18.86
CA VAL A 665 1.21 17.53 -18.95
C VAL A 665 2.34 17.60 -17.93
N HIS A 666 2.38 16.59 -17.06
CA HIS A 666 3.39 16.43 -16.01
C HIS A 666 4.15 15.11 -16.25
N GLY A 667 5.48 15.16 -16.39
CA GLY A 667 6.32 13.97 -16.63
C GLY A 667 6.40 13.50 -18.09
N ILE A 668 6.79 12.23 -18.34
CA ILE A 668 6.91 11.66 -19.69
C ILE A 668 5.52 11.46 -20.30
N LEU A 669 5.19 12.23 -21.34
CA LEU A 669 3.98 12.05 -22.14
C LEU A 669 3.84 10.56 -22.58
N PRO A 670 2.69 9.89 -22.34
CA PRO A 670 2.54 8.46 -22.59
C PRO A 670 2.90 8.02 -24.02
N GLU A 671 3.56 6.86 -24.16
CA GLU A 671 3.90 6.31 -25.47
C GLU A 671 2.61 5.94 -26.24
N GLY A 672 2.45 6.52 -27.44
CA GLY A 672 1.22 6.42 -28.22
C GLY A 672 0.13 7.46 -27.89
N PHE A 673 0.37 8.45 -27.01
CA PHE A 673 -0.58 9.53 -26.73
C PHE A 673 -1.05 10.25 -28.02
N ALA A 674 -2.35 10.48 -28.15
CA ALA A 674 -2.98 10.98 -29.36
C ALA A 674 -3.53 12.41 -29.18
N TRP A 675 -2.74 13.41 -29.56
CA TRP A 675 -3.09 14.84 -29.43
C TRP A 675 -4.42 15.23 -30.10
N SER A 676 -4.77 14.61 -31.23
CA SER A 676 -6.05 14.84 -31.92
C SER A 676 -7.26 14.44 -31.07
N ARG A 677 -7.13 13.40 -30.24
CA ARG A 677 -8.18 12.98 -29.28
C ARG A 677 -8.20 13.84 -28.02
N ALA A 678 -7.05 14.34 -27.58
CA ALA A 678 -6.98 15.27 -26.45
C ALA A 678 -7.64 16.62 -26.79
N LEU A 679 -7.42 17.11 -28.02
CA LEU A 679 -8.02 18.33 -28.58
C LEU A 679 -9.39 18.09 -29.27
N GLU A 680 -9.94 16.88 -29.20
CA GLU A 680 -11.28 16.60 -29.71
C GLU A 680 -12.34 17.32 -28.87
N GLY A 681 -13.31 17.94 -29.57
CA GLY A 681 -14.43 18.64 -28.95
C GLY A 681 -14.06 19.87 -28.10
N VAL A 682 -12.95 20.55 -28.41
CA VAL A 682 -12.56 21.79 -27.71
C VAL A 682 -13.14 23.01 -28.43
N ASP A 683 -13.93 23.79 -27.70
CA ASP A 683 -14.43 25.12 -28.05
C ASP A 683 -14.00 26.16 -26.99
N GLY A 684 -14.35 27.44 -27.21
CA GLY A 684 -13.98 28.53 -26.30
C GLY A 684 -12.48 28.83 -26.30
N HIS A 685 -11.86 28.94 -25.13
CA HIS A 685 -10.42 29.13 -24.99
C HIS A 685 -9.68 27.81 -24.75
N LEU A 686 -8.46 27.69 -25.28
CA LEU A 686 -7.56 26.54 -25.08
C LEU A 686 -6.25 26.96 -24.41
N LEU A 687 -5.91 26.34 -23.28
CA LEU A 687 -4.57 26.39 -22.70
C LEU A 687 -3.92 25.01 -22.80
N ILE A 688 -2.70 24.94 -23.31
CA ILE A 688 -1.85 23.74 -23.21
C ILE A 688 -0.60 24.09 -22.40
N ASP A 689 -0.43 23.41 -21.27
CA ASP A 689 0.67 23.66 -20.34
C ASP A 689 1.64 22.47 -20.27
N LEU A 690 2.84 22.68 -20.79
CA LEU A 690 3.91 21.69 -20.91
C LEU A 690 5.13 22.07 -20.06
N ARG A 691 4.99 23.02 -19.11
CA ARG A 691 6.11 23.51 -18.28
C ARG A 691 6.71 22.42 -17.37
N GLU A 692 5.91 21.41 -17.04
CA GLU A 692 6.30 20.24 -16.22
C GLU A 692 6.38 18.94 -17.05
N ALA A 693 6.27 19.05 -18.38
CA ALA A 693 6.38 17.91 -19.28
C ALA A 693 7.86 17.56 -19.54
N ALA A 694 8.20 16.28 -19.48
CA ALA A 694 9.50 15.82 -19.95
C ALA A 694 9.56 15.92 -21.49
N PRO A 695 10.75 16.13 -22.09
CA PRO A 695 10.87 16.49 -23.51
C PRO A 695 10.27 15.43 -24.45
N PRO A 696 9.20 15.76 -25.21
CA PRO A 696 8.54 14.78 -26.06
C PRO A 696 9.42 14.42 -27.26
N PRO A 697 9.38 13.16 -27.75
CA PRO A 697 10.13 12.77 -28.94
C PRO A 697 9.60 13.52 -30.19
N PRO A 698 10.40 13.74 -31.23
CA PRO A 698 9.98 14.53 -32.41
C PRO A 698 8.75 14.01 -33.18
N ALA A 699 8.33 12.76 -32.95
CA ALA A 699 7.05 12.26 -33.44
C ALA A 699 5.85 12.88 -32.70
N GLN A 700 5.95 13.03 -31.38
CA GLN A 700 4.94 13.66 -30.52
C GLN A 700 4.91 15.18 -30.70
N GLU A 701 6.06 15.84 -30.89
CA GLU A 701 6.10 17.27 -31.26
C GLU A 701 5.33 17.54 -32.57
N ARG A 702 5.54 16.70 -33.59
CA ARG A 702 4.78 16.77 -34.85
C ARG A 702 3.30 16.42 -34.68
N GLY A 703 2.98 15.52 -33.75
CA GLY A 703 1.60 15.18 -33.40
C GLY A 703 0.85 16.35 -32.77
N LEU A 704 1.44 17.00 -31.76
CA LEU A 704 0.92 18.20 -31.12
C LEU A 704 0.74 19.34 -32.13
N ALA A 705 1.78 19.63 -32.92
CA ALA A 705 1.71 20.66 -33.95
C ALA A 705 0.61 20.37 -34.98
N GLY A 706 0.45 19.10 -35.40
CA GLY A 706 -0.61 18.67 -36.31
C GLY A 706 -2.02 18.88 -35.73
N ALA A 707 -2.28 18.36 -34.54
CA ALA A 707 -3.57 18.46 -33.87
C ALA A 707 -3.93 19.92 -33.53
N LEU A 708 -2.95 20.78 -33.22
CA LEU A 708 -3.15 22.22 -33.09
C LEU A 708 -3.69 22.83 -34.38
N PHE A 709 -3.11 22.53 -35.56
CA PHE A 709 -3.64 23.03 -36.84
C PHE A 709 -5.08 22.57 -37.14
N GLU A 710 -5.51 21.43 -36.59
CA GLU A 710 -6.87 20.88 -36.76
C GLU A 710 -7.89 21.48 -35.76
N ALA A 711 -7.46 21.77 -34.52
CA ALA A 711 -8.31 22.32 -33.47
C ALA A 711 -8.44 23.86 -33.51
N LEU A 712 -7.38 24.57 -33.94
CA LEU A 712 -7.34 26.04 -33.89
C LEU A 712 -8.45 26.78 -34.67
N PRO A 713 -9.05 26.23 -35.75
CA PRO A 713 -10.23 26.84 -36.39
C PRO A 713 -11.53 26.79 -35.55
N GLN A 714 -11.56 26.09 -34.41
CA GLN A 714 -12.75 25.85 -33.58
C GLN A 714 -12.69 26.53 -32.20
N VAL A 715 -11.56 27.15 -31.84
CA VAL A 715 -11.35 27.87 -30.58
C VAL A 715 -11.18 29.37 -30.83
N GLU A 716 -11.62 30.20 -29.88
CA GLU A 716 -11.55 31.65 -29.97
C GLU A 716 -10.14 32.18 -29.72
N GLN A 717 -9.41 31.57 -28.77
CA GLN A 717 -8.00 31.83 -28.47
C GLN A 717 -7.31 30.56 -27.98
N ALA A 718 -6.00 30.46 -28.22
CA ALA A 718 -5.17 29.39 -27.70
C ALA A 718 -3.85 29.91 -27.09
N GLN A 719 -3.38 29.25 -26.04
CA GLN A 719 -2.12 29.57 -25.36
C GLN A 719 -1.27 28.31 -25.13
N LEU A 720 0.01 28.41 -25.46
CA LEU A 720 1.04 27.39 -25.19
C LEU A 720 2.02 27.88 -24.12
N ARG A 721 2.21 27.06 -23.08
CA ARG A 721 3.26 27.22 -22.07
C ARG A 721 4.23 26.03 -22.11
N GLY A 722 5.52 26.27 -21.87
CA GLY A 722 6.56 25.24 -21.96
C GLY A 722 6.73 24.64 -23.36
N CYS A 723 6.35 25.34 -24.43
CA CYS A 723 6.27 24.80 -25.78
C CYS A 723 7.62 24.22 -26.26
N PRO A 724 7.70 22.94 -26.68
CA PRO A 724 8.94 22.33 -27.15
C PRO A 724 9.52 23.01 -28.40
N GLU A 725 10.84 23.08 -28.48
CA GLU A 725 11.55 23.74 -29.58
C GLU A 725 11.23 23.18 -30.98
N GLY A 726 10.99 21.87 -31.12
CA GLY A 726 10.58 21.26 -32.40
C GLY A 726 9.13 21.57 -32.79
N VAL A 727 8.23 21.82 -31.83
CA VAL A 727 6.87 22.30 -32.11
C VAL A 727 6.93 23.70 -32.74
N ILE A 728 7.77 24.58 -32.18
CA ILE A 728 7.99 25.93 -32.74
C ILE A 728 8.59 25.84 -34.15
N GLU A 729 9.60 24.99 -34.39
CA GLU A 729 10.17 24.81 -35.74
C GLU A 729 9.12 24.33 -36.77
N VAL A 730 8.18 23.46 -36.38
CA VAL A 730 7.07 23.02 -37.27
C VAL A 730 6.06 24.15 -37.53
N LEU A 731 5.67 24.91 -36.50
CA LEU A 731 4.73 26.03 -36.63
C LEU A 731 5.32 27.16 -37.51
N LEU A 732 6.60 27.49 -37.35
CA LEU A 732 7.33 28.44 -38.20
C LEU A 732 7.42 27.96 -39.66
N THR A 733 7.53 26.66 -39.89
CA THR A 733 7.62 26.07 -41.25
C THR A 733 6.27 26.05 -41.97
N ARG A 734 5.16 25.89 -41.24
CA ARG A 734 3.79 25.84 -41.81
C ARG A 734 3.07 27.19 -41.84
N GLY A 735 3.61 28.19 -41.16
CA GLY A 735 2.95 29.47 -40.88
C GLY A 735 2.17 29.39 -39.58
N PHE A 736 2.31 30.41 -38.73
CA PHE A 736 1.66 30.43 -37.42
C PHE A 736 0.15 30.70 -37.54
N PRO A 737 -0.72 29.90 -36.89
CA PRO A 737 -2.16 30.15 -36.85
C PRO A 737 -2.51 31.48 -36.17
N ALA A 738 -3.54 32.15 -36.67
CA ALA A 738 -4.20 33.21 -35.93
C ALA A 738 -4.88 32.65 -34.66
N GLY A 739 -4.94 33.44 -33.59
CA GLY A 739 -5.49 33.01 -32.30
C GLY A 739 -4.53 32.23 -31.40
N LEU A 740 -3.42 31.71 -31.92
CA LEU A 740 -2.41 31.00 -31.12
C LEU A 740 -1.37 31.95 -30.51
N THR A 741 -1.19 31.87 -29.19
CA THR A 741 -0.13 32.57 -28.44
C THR A 741 0.85 31.57 -27.83
N VAL A 742 2.12 31.98 -27.71
CA VAL A 742 3.16 31.20 -27.01
C VAL A 742 3.72 32.08 -25.90
N GLU A 743 3.53 31.65 -24.65
CA GLU A 743 3.97 32.38 -23.46
C GLU A 743 5.41 32.00 -23.07
N SER A 744 5.72 30.70 -23.12
CA SER A 744 7.00 30.14 -22.74
C SER A 744 7.36 28.90 -23.56
N ILE A 745 8.67 28.64 -23.66
CA ILE A 745 9.29 27.64 -24.56
C ILE A 745 10.28 26.81 -23.76
N ALA A 746 10.28 25.50 -23.97
CA ALA A 746 11.26 24.58 -23.43
C ALA A 746 12.44 24.43 -24.42
N LEU A 747 13.62 24.90 -24.01
CA LEU A 747 14.85 24.85 -24.81
C LEU A 747 15.84 23.80 -24.29
N SER A 748 16.46 23.07 -25.22
CA SER A 748 17.57 22.16 -24.95
C SER A 748 18.88 22.92 -24.76
N GLY A 749 19.39 22.97 -23.52
CA GLY A 749 20.70 23.50 -23.18
C GLY A 749 21.75 22.40 -22.99
N ARG A 750 23.01 22.68 -23.33
CA ARG A 750 24.17 21.82 -23.03
C ARG A 750 25.22 22.61 -22.29
N CYS A 751 25.73 22.09 -21.18
CA CYS A 751 26.82 22.74 -20.44
C CYS A 751 28.10 22.77 -21.27
N SER A 752 28.74 23.94 -21.39
CA SER A 752 30.02 24.06 -22.10
C SER A 752 31.17 23.36 -21.35
N GLY A 753 31.11 23.30 -20.02
CA GLY A 753 32.00 22.52 -19.15
C GLY A 753 31.69 21.03 -19.14
N CYS A 754 30.83 20.57 -18.22
CA CYS A 754 30.60 19.14 -17.96
C CYS A 754 29.75 18.40 -19.01
N LYS A 755 29.34 19.07 -20.10
CA LYS A 755 28.56 18.52 -21.23
C LYS A 755 27.18 17.93 -20.90
N SER A 756 26.69 18.07 -19.67
CA SER A 756 25.32 17.69 -19.31
C SER A 756 24.28 18.40 -20.18
N GLY A 757 23.27 17.68 -20.66
CA GLY A 757 22.04 18.29 -21.14
C GLY A 757 21.19 18.80 -19.98
N ALA A 758 20.46 19.89 -20.19
CA ALA A 758 19.42 20.38 -19.29
C ALA A 758 18.38 21.12 -20.11
N VAL A 759 17.09 20.86 -19.87
CA VAL A 759 16.01 21.64 -20.49
C VAL A 759 15.66 22.82 -19.60
N GLN A 760 15.39 23.97 -20.20
CA GLN A 760 15.02 25.20 -19.50
C GLN A 760 13.76 25.80 -20.13
N VAL A 761 12.76 26.07 -19.29
CA VAL A 761 11.60 26.87 -19.67
C VAL A 761 11.98 28.34 -19.63
N VAL A 762 11.75 29.05 -20.74
CA VAL A 762 12.15 30.44 -20.97
C VAL A 762 10.97 31.19 -21.58
N SER A 763 10.72 32.44 -21.22
CA SER A 763 9.57 33.17 -21.79
C SER A 763 9.81 33.50 -23.27
N ALA A 764 8.72 33.54 -24.06
CA ALA A 764 8.80 33.97 -25.44
C ALA A 764 9.28 35.44 -25.56
N THR A 765 9.01 36.26 -24.55
CA THR A 765 9.50 37.65 -24.45
C THR A 765 11.01 37.74 -24.22
N GLU A 766 11.62 36.88 -23.39
CA GLU A 766 13.08 36.82 -23.19
C GLU A 766 13.78 36.43 -24.50
N LEU A 767 13.23 35.43 -25.22
CA LEU A 767 13.79 34.94 -26.48
C LEU A 767 13.56 35.90 -27.67
N ALA A 768 12.47 36.66 -27.69
CA ALA A 768 12.24 37.69 -28.72
C ALA A 768 13.28 38.83 -28.67
N GLY A 769 13.97 39.03 -27.54
CA GLY A 769 15.14 39.91 -27.40
C GLY A 769 16.38 39.45 -28.19
N ASN A 770 16.29 38.35 -28.94
CA ASN A 770 17.29 37.82 -29.88
C ASN A 770 18.66 37.49 -29.25
N SER A 771 18.67 37.36 -27.92
CA SER A 771 19.79 36.93 -27.10
C SER A 771 19.53 35.51 -26.60
N ALA A 772 20.57 34.67 -26.52
CA ALA A 772 20.42 33.37 -25.88
C ALA A 772 20.27 33.57 -24.35
N PRO A 773 19.35 32.86 -23.68
CA PRO A 773 19.10 33.04 -22.25
C PRO A 773 20.34 32.63 -21.46
N TYR A 774 20.91 33.56 -20.68
CA TYR A 774 22.03 33.22 -19.81
C TYR A 774 21.53 32.36 -18.65
N ARG A 775 22.07 31.13 -18.55
CA ARG A 775 21.76 30.15 -17.51
C ARG A 775 23.05 29.37 -17.18
N VAL A 776 23.23 29.02 -15.92
CA VAL A 776 24.39 28.28 -15.42
C VAL A 776 24.04 26.82 -15.14
N CYS A 777 25.00 25.92 -15.36
CA CYS A 777 24.83 24.49 -15.10
C CYS A 777 24.80 24.22 -13.58
N ARG A 778 23.67 23.74 -13.05
CA ARG A 778 23.51 23.35 -11.63
C ARG A 778 24.53 22.31 -11.16
N ARG A 779 25.19 21.57 -12.07
CA ARG A 779 26.17 20.52 -11.77
C ARG A 779 27.62 21.02 -11.64
N CYS A 780 27.99 22.14 -12.29
CA CYS A 780 29.38 22.61 -12.29
C CYS A 780 29.57 24.13 -12.43
N GLY A 781 28.52 24.94 -12.29
CA GLY A 781 28.54 26.41 -12.39
C GLY A 781 28.70 26.97 -13.81
N GLU A 782 29.27 26.19 -14.73
CA GLU A 782 29.63 26.63 -16.08
C GLU A 782 28.42 26.88 -16.99
N THR A 783 28.57 27.79 -17.96
CA THR A 783 27.44 28.31 -18.78
C THR A 783 26.75 27.21 -19.61
N LEU A 784 25.42 27.32 -19.78
CA LEU A 784 24.62 26.50 -20.72
C LEU A 784 24.57 27.15 -22.11
N GLU A 785 24.86 26.36 -23.15
CA GLU A 785 24.77 26.73 -24.57
C GLU A 785 23.44 26.18 -25.14
N PHE A 786 22.64 27.04 -25.79
CA PHE A 786 21.32 26.69 -26.32
C PHE A 786 21.30 26.79 -27.85
N ASP A 787 21.62 25.69 -28.54
CA ASP A 787 21.77 25.65 -30.01
C ASP A 787 20.49 26.05 -30.78
N ALA A 788 19.31 25.78 -30.22
CA ALA A 788 18.02 26.14 -30.82
C ALA A 788 17.66 27.63 -30.66
N ALA A 789 18.18 28.32 -29.63
CA ALA A 789 17.71 29.65 -29.25
C ALA A 789 17.81 30.68 -30.40
N LYS A 790 18.91 30.67 -31.17
CA LYS A 790 19.11 31.56 -32.34
C LYS A 790 18.31 31.18 -33.58
N ARG A 791 17.60 30.05 -33.59
CA ARG A 791 16.62 29.67 -34.64
C ARG A 791 15.23 30.09 -34.20
N VAL A 792 14.84 29.71 -32.99
CA VAL A 792 13.57 30.04 -32.34
C VAL A 792 13.37 31.57 -32.23
N SER A 793 14.37 32.33 -31.77
CA SER A 793 14.27 33.79 -31.57
C SER A 793 13.82 34.56 -32.82
N ARG A 794 14.28 34.14 -34.00
CA ARG A 794 13.97 34.77 -35.29
C ARG A 794 12.53 34.57 -35.74
N GLY A 795 11.83 33.57 -35.20
CA GLY A 795 10.40 33.35 -35.44
C GLY A 795 9.49 34.13 -34.50
N LEU A 796 9.90 34.27 -33.23
CA LEU A 796 9.06 34.87 -32.17
C LEU A 796 8.76 36.35 -32.35
N GLY A 797 9.55 37.07 -33.15
CA GLY A 797 9.31 38.48 -33.50
C GLY A 797 7.99 38.74 -34.22
N GLN A 798 7.24 37.71 -34.64
CA GLN A 798 5.89 37.82 -35.21
C GLN A 798 4.76 37.48 -34.22
N LEU A 799 5.09 37.05 -32.99
CA LEU A 799 4.14 36.38 -32.08
C LEU A 799 3.96 37.10 -30.73
N VAL A 800 4.91 37.94 -30.34
CA VAL A 800 4.80 38.77 -29.14
C VAL A 800 4.02 40.04 -29.49
N ASN A 801 2.77 40.14 -29.00
CA ASN A 801 1.74 41.18 -29.24
C ASN A 801 1.01 41.17 -30.60
N PRO A 802 -0.14 40.48 -30.69
CA PRO A 802 -1.28 40.94 -31.48
C PRO A 802 -2.08 41.99 -30.68
N GLY A 803 -1.75 43.28 -30.82
CA GLY A 803 -2.56 44.35 -30.24
C GLY A 803 -3.98 44.38 -30.83
N PRO A 804 -5.02 44.79 -30.07
CA PRO A 804 -6.41 44.64 -30.49
C PRO A 804 -6.74 45.50 -31.71
N GLN A 805 -7.00 44.85 -32.85
CA GLN A 805 -7.46 45.53 -34.07
C GLN A 805 -8.95 45.90 -33.98
N VAL A 806 -9.25 46.95 -33.20
CA VAL A 806 -10.55 47.63 -33.26
C VAL A 806 -10.69 48.28 -34.63
N LYS A 807 -11.58 47.74 -35.48
CA LYS A 807 -11.91 48.35 -36.77
C LYS A 807 -12.55 49.73 -36.53
N SER A 808 -12.25 50.66 -37.45
CA SER A 808 -12.57 52.08 -37.33
C SER A 808 -14.08 52.38 -37.43
N TRP A 809 -14.44 53.65 -37.16
CA TRP A 809 -15.77 54.26 -37.36
C TRP A 809 -16.86 53.99 -36.29
N GLN A 810 -16.62 54.32 -35.01
CA GLN A 810 -17.77 54.71 -34.14
C GLN A 810 -17.49 55.65 -32.93
N TRP A 811 -16.26 55.74 -32.41
CA TRP A 811 -15.97 56.59 -31.22
C TRP A 811 -15.55 58.04 -31.51
N ALA A 812 -15.92 58.57 -32.68
CA ALA A 812 -15.65 59.95 -33.07
C ALA A 812 -16.66 60.94 -32.45
N LEU A 813 -16.67 61.08 -31.11
CA LEU A 813 -17.42 62.17 -30.44
C LEU A 813 -16.93 62.58 -29.01
N ILE A 814 -15.88 61.97 -28.45
CA ILE A 814 -15.29 62.43 -27.17
C ILE A 814 -13.78 62.65 -27.35
N GLY A 815 -13.42 63.75 -28.01
CA GLY A 815 -12.04 64.19 -28.18
C GLY A 815 -11.86 65.63 -27.69
N GLY A 816 -11.05 65.84 -26.66
CA GLY A 816 -10.74 67.17 -26.13
C GLY A 816 -9.75 67.13 -24.97
N ALA A 817 -8.76 68.05 -25.01
CA ALA A 817 -7.83 68.41 -23.93
C ALA A 817 -7.05 67.27 -23.21
N SER A 818 -5.78 67.06 -23.61
CA SER A 818 -4.65 66.73 -22.70
C SER A 818 -3.29 66.68 -23.43
N LEU A 819 -3.29 66.52 -24.76
CA LEU A 819 -2.09 66.43 -25.62
C LEU A 819 -1.19 67.70 -25.69
N LEU A 820 -1.42 68.68 -24.80
CA LEU A 820 -0.72 69.98 -24.77
C LEU A 820 0.46 70.04 -23.78
N VAL A 821 0.49 69.18 -22.74
CA VAL A 821 1.51 69.28 -21.68
C VAL A 821 2.85 68.70 -22.13
N VAL A 822 2.84 67.50 -22.74
CA VAL A 822 4.06 66.76 -23.11
C VAL A 822 4.87 67.49 -24.19
N ALA A 823 4.21 68.15 -25.13
CA ALA A 823 4.86 68.92 -26.20
C ALA A 823 5.61 70.17 -25.68
N MET A 824 5.16 70.76 -24.56
CA MET A 824 5.74 72.00 -24.05
C MET A 824 7.01 71.76 -23.22
N VAL A 825 7.10 70.64 -22.49
CA VAL A 825 8.29 70.28 -21.69
C VAL A 825 9.48 69.94 -22.60
N ALA A 826 9.24 69.19 -23.69
CA ALA A 826 10.28 68.83 -24.65
C ALA A 826 10.91 70.05 -25.35
N LEU A 827 10.12 71.11 -25.61
CA LEU A 827 10.59 72.31 -26.31
C LEU A 827 11.48 73.21 -25.43
N LEU A 828 11.31 73.17 -24.10
CA LEU A 828 12.11 73.95 -23.16
C LEU A 828 13.50 73.35 -22.93
N ALA A 829 13.61 72.02 -22.92
CA ALA A 829 14.90 71.32 -22.81
C ALA A 829 15.86 71.65 -23.98
N TYR A 830 15.32 71.99 -25.16
CA TYR A 830 16.10 72.27 -26.38
C TYR A 830 16.77 73.67 -26.39
N ARG A 831 16.58 74.52 -25.37
CA ARG A 831 17.08 75.92 -25.36
C ARG A 831 18.21 76.24 -24.38
N GLY A 832 18.77 75.25 -23.69
CA GLY A 832 20.13 75.34 -23.14
C GLY A 832 20.41 76.43 -22.09
N LEU A 833 19.40 76.85 -21.31
CA LEU A 833 19.55 77.82 -20.22
C LEU A 833 19.48 77.12 -18.85
N ARG A 834 20.48 77.37 -18.00
CA ARG A 834 20.48 76.96 -16.59
C ARG A 834 19.94 78.10 -15.70
N PRO A 835 19.11 77.79 -14.70
CA PRO A 835 19.02 78.54 -13.45
C PRO A 835 20.11 78.08 -12.46
N ASP A 836 20.45 78.91 -11.48
CA ASP A 836 21.48 78.65 -10.47
C ASP A 836 21.01 77.80 -9.28
N ALA A 837 21.94 77.50 -8.36
CA ALA A 837 21.87 76.41 -7.40
C ALA A 837 21.33 76.78 -6.00
N ASP A 838 21.13 75.72 -5.20
CA ASP A 838 21.12 75.66 -3.74
C ASP A 838 20.14 76.57 -2.96
N THR A 839 18.98 76.03 -2.58
CA THR A 839 18.67 75.63 -1.18
C THR A 839 17.24 75.10 -1.00
N ALA A 840 16.94 74.64 0.22
CA ALA A 840 15.63 74.29 0.78
C ALA A 840 15.02 72.92 0.42
N ALA A 841 14.14 72.45 1.30
CA ALA A 841 13.59 71.09 1.34
C ALA A 841 12.18 71.10 1.96
N VAL A 842 11.57 69.91 2.05
CA VAL A 842 10.32 69.58 2.78
C VAL A 842 9.02 70.14 2.18
N ALA A 843 8.14 69.23 1.73
CA ALA A 843 6.74 69.13 2.19
C ALA A 843 6.04 67.89 1.62
N ALA A 844 5.40 67.11 2.49
CA ALA A 844 4.30 66.20 2.13
C ALA A 844 3.01 66.73 2.80
N PRO A 845 1.81 66.46 2.26
CA PRO A 845 0.57 67.09 2.73
C PRO A 845 0.11 66.57 4.10
N ASN A 846 -0.75 67.38 4.74
CA ASN A 846 -1.03 67.33 6.17
C ASN A 846 -2.36 66.62 6.53
N ALA A 847 -2.56 66.34 7.82
CA ALA A 847 -3.72 65.63 8.35
C ALA A 847 -4.84 66.53 8.91
N ALA A 848 -5.95 65.89 9.27
CA ALA A 848 -6.80 66.21 10.43
C ALA A 848 -7.12 64.87 11.14
N ASP A 849 -7.42 64.78 12.44
CA ASP A 849 -7.74 65.85 13.39
C ASP A 849 -7.33 65.56 14.87
N LEU A 850 -7.07 66.63 15.62
CA LEU A 850 -7.07 66.87 17.08
C LEU A 850 -6.70 65.80 18.17
N SER A 851 -5.61 66.13 18.90
CA SER A 851 -5.53 66.38 20.38
C SER A 851 -5.13 65.28 21.41
N GLY A 852 -4.41 65.71 22.49
CA GLY A 852 -4.14 64.97 23.75
C GLY A 852 -2.66 64.56 24.02
N VAL A 853 -1.69 65.45 24.31
CA VAL A 853 -1.37 66.18 25.58
C VAL A 853 -0.48 65.41 26.61
N GLN A 854 0.75 65.92 26.82
CA GLN A 854 1.75 65.61 27.91
C GLN A 854 2.33 64.16 27.94
N GLY A 855 3.59 63.87 28.30
CA GLY A 855 4.77 64.66 28.75
C GLY A 855 5.46 63.96 29.95
N GLY A 856 6.79 63.83 30.10
CA GLY A 856 7.97 64.18 29.29
C GLY A 856 9.28 63.73 29.99
N ALA A 857 10.43 64.30 29.63
CA ALA A 857 11.76 64.20 30.30
C ALA A 857 12.56 62.87 30.23
N GLU A 858 13.47 62.83 29.25
CA GLU A 858 14.93 62.55 29.34
C GLU A 858 15.51 61.31 30.07
N GLU A 859 16.24 60.53 29.25
CA GLU A 859 17.38 59.65 29.56
C GLU A 859 18.49 60.34 30.41
N PRO A 860 19.36 59.61 31.18
CA PRO A 860 20.44 58.82 30.52
C PRO A 860 21.05 57.59 31.24
N THR A 861 21.86 56.86 30.48
CA THR A 861 22.95 55.93 30.89
C THR A 861 22.61 54.72 31.77
N LEU A 862 22.63 53.53 31.16
CA LEU A 862 22.83 52.27 31.89
C LEU A 862 24.33 51.94 31.98
N ALA A 863 24.87 51.94 33.20
CA ALA A 863 26.12 51.26 33.50
C ALA A 863 25.89 49.75 33.66
N ALA A 864 26.97 48.98 33.74
CA ALA A 864 26.91 47.51 33.76
C ALA A 864 26.06 46.96 34.94
N ALA A 865 25.06 46.14 34.61
CA ALA A 865 24.28 45.35 35.55
C ALA A 865 24.25 43.89 35.09
N SER A 866 24.80 42.99 35.91
CA SER A 866 24.79 41.54 35.66
C SER A 866 23.46 40.93 36.09
N ALA A 867 22.55 40.77 35.13
CA ALA A 867 21.38 39.91 35.23
C ALA A 867 21.36 38.99 34.00
N GLY A 868 21.09 37.70 34.11
CA GLY A 868 20.77 36.92 35.30
C GLY A 868 20.08 35.65 34.82
N ALA A 869 20.82 34.55 34.72
CA ALA A 869 20.34 33.34 34.05
C ALA A 869 19.04 32.85 34.72
N ALA A 870 17.94 32.89 33.97
CA ALA A 870 16.65 32.38 34.42
C ALA A 870 16.80 30.88 34.70
N THR A 871 16.80 30.50 35.98
CA THR A 871 16.93 29.09 36.38
C THR A 871 15.69 28.35 35.91
N VAL A 872 15.81 27.57 34.84
CA VAL A 872 14.69 26.80 34.30
C VAL A 872 14.36 25.69 35.29
N ILE A 873 13.28 25.89 36.05
CA ILE A 873 12.86 24.93 37.08
C ILE A 873 12.30 23.70 36.36
N ALA A 874 13.00 22.56 36.49
CA ALA A 874 12.57 21.30 35.90
C ALA A 874 11.18 20.89 36.44
N PRO A 875 10.25 20.41 35.58
CA PRO A 875 8.93 19.96 36.02
C PRO A 875 9.03 18.81 37.03
N GLY A 876 8.24 18.83 38.11
CA GLY A 876 8.34 17.86 39.22
C GLY A 876 8.06 16.38 38.88
N TRP A 877 7.83 16.03 37.62
CA TRP A 877 7.87 14.65 37.14
C TRP A 877 9.29 14.17 36.82
N THR A 878 10.24 15.06 36.49
CA THR A 878 11.62 14.70 36.12
C THR A 878 12.36 13.96 37.25
N GLU A 879 11.99 14.24 38.49
CA GLU A 879 12.52 13.61 39.71
C GLU A 879 12.02 12.17 39.95
N ARG A 880 11.00 11.71 39.21
CA ARG A 880 10.32 10.42 39.45
C ARG A 880 10.60 9.42 38.32
N PRO A 881 11.66 8.60 38.40
CA PRO A 881 12.10 7.74 37.30
C PRO A 881 11.07 6.70 36.86
N ILE A 882 10.19 6.25 37.77
CA ILE A 882 9.03 5.42 37.40
C ILE A 882 7.87 5.63 38.38
N ARG A 883 6.65 5.66 37.84
CA ARG A 883 5.36 5.70 38.54
C ARG A 883 4.44 4.64 37.94
N ILE A 884 3.69 3.94 38.78
CA ILE A 884 2.71 2.94 38.36
C ILE A 884 1.39 3.29 39.05
N ASP A 885 0.39 3.55 38.24
CA ASP A 885 -1.00 3.81 38.63
C ASP A 885 -1.90 2.76 37.95
N ASP A 886 -3.13 2.58 38.41
CA ASP A 886 -4.03 1.49 37.97
C ASP A 886 -4.33 1.47 36.45
N GLN A 887 -4.08 2.58 35.74
CA GLN A 887 -4.31 2.73 34.30
C GLN A 887 -3.04 2.69 33.45
N GLN A 888 -1.87 3.04 34.00
CA GLN A 888 -0.63 3.21 33.22
C GLN A 888 0.65 3.18 34.07
N VAL A 889 1.74 2.85 33.41
CA VAL A 889 3.11 3.01 33.88
C VAL A 889 3.72 4.23 33.18
N LEU A 890 4.19 5.20 33.97
CA LEU A 890 4.95 6.36 33.50
C LEU A 890 6.42 6.16 33.86
N VAL A 891 7.33 6.33 32.90
CA VAL A 891 8.77 6.09 33.07
C VAL A 891 9.54 7.29 32.56
N VAL A 892 10.47 7.83 33.35
CA VAL A 892 11.27 9.00 32.99
C VAL A 892 12.70 8.59 32.70
N GLY A 893 13.10 8.77 31.44
CA GLY A 893 14.49 8.72 31.01
C GLY A 893 15.15 10.08 31.11
N MET A 894 16.46 10.07 31.34
CA MET A 894 17.30 11.27 31.35
C MET A 894 18.57 10.98 30.55
N SER A 895 18.93 11.89 29.65
CA SER A 895 20.17 11.84 28.88
C SER A 895 21.36 12.37 29.69
N GLU A 896 22.55 12.13 29.17
CA GLU A 896 23.73 12.94 29.44
C GLU A 896 23.71 14.20 28.53
N ILE A 897 24.73 15.05 28.58
CA ILE A 897 24.76 16.27 27.73
C ILE A 897 25.25 15.88 26.33
N HIS A 898 24.42 16.12 25.31
CA HIS A 898 24.73 15.86 23.90
C HIS A 898 24.86 17.14 23.08
N SER A 899 25.43 17.02 21.88
CA SER A 899 25.49 18.11 20.90
C SER A 899 24.17 18.34 20.14
N SER A 900 23.22 17.40 20.19
CA SER A 900 21.89 17.54 19.58
C SER A 900 20.77 17.06 20.51
N ALA A 901 19.57 17.60 20.31
CA ALA A 901 18.38 17.20 21.06
C ALA A 901 17.94 15.76 20.74
N ASP A 902 18.17 15.28 19.52
CA ASP A 902 17.76 13.94 19.10
C ASP A 902 18.62 12.83 19.71
N ALA A 903 19.94 13.04 19.81
CA ALA A 903 20.84 12.12 20.52
C ALA A 903 20.51 12.07 22.02
N ALA A 904 20.15 13.21 22.62
CA ALA A 904 19.66 13.26 23.99
C ALA A 904 18.29 12.55 24.15
N LEU A 905 17.34 12.77 23.25
CA LEU A 905 16.03 12.11 23.25
C LEU A 905 16.12 10.59 23.10
N GLU A 906 17.01 10.10 22.23
CA GLU A 906 17.21 8.67 22.01
C GLU A 906 17.91 8.03 23.22
N GLN A 907 18.95 8.64 23.77
CA GLN A 907 19.54 8.13 25.02
C GLN A 907 18.54 8.17 26.18
N ALA A 908 17.66 9.18 26.26
CA ALA A 908 16.58 9.22 27.24
C ALA A 908 15.57 8.08 27.03
N ARG A 909 15.21 7.74 25.78
CA ARG A 909 14.35 6.59 25.46
C ARG A 909 14.96 5.28 25.97
N GLN A 910 16.22 5.02 25.62
CA GLN A 910 16.97 3.84 26.06
C GLN A 910 17.05 3.74 27.60
N ARG A 911 17.31 4.86 28.27
CA ARG A 911 17.33 4.98 29.74
C ARG A 911 15.97 4.64 30.35
N ALA A 912 14.88 5.12 29.75
CA ALA A 912 13.52 4.82 30.19
C ALA A 912 13.18 3.33 30.04
N THR A 913 13.52 2.71 28.90
CA THR A 913 13.32 1.26 28.72
C THR A 913 14.11 0.46 29.75
N ARG A 914 15.37 0.82 30.06
CA ARG A 914 16.09 0.14 31.15
C ARG A 914 15.36 0.26 32.49
N ILE A 915 14.86 1.44 32.86
CA ILE A 915 14.12 1.62 34.12
C ILE A 915 12.83 0.77 34.14
N LEU A 916 12.13 0.66 33.01
CA LEU A 916 10.98 -0.25 32.85
C LEU A 916 11.38 -1.71 33.06
N ILE A 917 12.43 -2.20 32.40
CA ILE A 917 12.87 -3.59 32.49
C ILE A 917 13.46 -3.90 33.88
N GLU A 918 14.17 -2.97 34.52
CA GLU A 918 14.60 -3.09 35.92
C GLU A 918 13.41 -3.21 36.89
N ARG A 919 12.27 -2.58 36.59
CA ARG A 919 11.03 -2.75 37.36
C ARG A 919 10.36 -4.09 37.09
N VAL A 920 10.26 -4.51 35.82
CA VAL A 920 9.72 -5.83 35.43
C VAL A 920 10.56 -6.96 36.04
N ALA A 921 11.89 -6.82 36.10
CA ALA A 921 12.80 -7.79 36.72
C ALA A 921 12.52 -8.01 38.21
N LYS A 922 12.16 -6.95 38.94
CA LYS A 922 11.83 -7.02 40.38
C LYS A 922 10.53 -7.81 40.60
N GLU A 923 9.52 -7.60 39.76
CA GLU A 923 8.26 -8.36 39.77
C GLU A 923 8.46 -9.82 39.31
N LEU A 924 9.28 -10.04 38.29
CA LEU A 924 9.57 -11.35 37.70
C LEU A 924 10.78 -12.06 38.31
N SER A 925 11.17 -11.73 39.55
CA SER A 925 12.33 -12.29 40.25
C SER A 925 12.34 -13.83 40.42
N ARG A 926 11.23 -14.51 40.11
CA ARG A 926 11.09 -15.99 40.07
C ARG A 926 10.92 -16.59 38.67
N ALA A 927 10.87 -15.78 37.62
CA ALA A 927 10.80 -16.24 36.24
C ALA A 927 12.18 -16.75 35.78
N ALA A 928 12.19 -17.82 34.99
CA ALA A 928 13.42 -18.47 34.55
C ALA A 928 14.31 -17.54 33.70
N SER A 929 13.69 -16.70 32.87
CA SER A 929 14.28 -15.60 32.10
C SER A 929 15.08 -14.62 32.96
N VAL A 930 14.57 -14.27 34.15
CA VAL A 930 15.18 -13.29 35.07
C VAL A 930 16.20 -13.96 36.00
N GLN A 931 16.01 -15.23 36.37
CA GLN A 931 16.97 -15.99 37.18
C GLN A 931 18.34 -16.18 36.48
N MET A 932 18.40 -16.03 35.16
CA MET A 932 19.65 -15.96 34.40
C MET A 932 20.53 -14.74 34.76
N LEU A 933 19.98 -13.67 35.35
CA LEU A 933 20.75 -12.51 35.84
C LEU A 933 21.70 -12.90 36.97
N ALA A 934 21.25 -13.74 37.91
CA ALA A 934 22.06 -14.22 39.04
C ALA A 934 23.21 -15.16 38.61
N GLN A 935 23.28 -15.50 37.31
CA GLN A 935 24.34 -16.33 36.71
C GLN A 935 25.31 -15.49 35.85
N GLN A 936 25.07 -14.18 35.66
CA GLN A 936 25.97 -13.31 34.92
C GLN A 936 27.14 -12.86 35.81
N ALA A 937 28.36 -13.20 35.40
CA ALA A 937 29.60 -12.76 36.05
C ALA A 937 30.34 -11.65 35.27
N ALA A 938 29.85 -11.30 34.08
CA ALA A 938 30.40 -10.22 33.26
C ALA A 938 29.86 -8.85 33.72
N PRO A 939 30.64 -7.75 33.65
CA PRO A 939 30.10 -6.41 33.81
C PRO A 939 29.07 -6.10 32.72
N LEU A 940 28.22 -5.08 32.95
CA LEU A 940 27.39 -4.51 31.90
C LEU A 940 28.27 -3.93 30.78
N ARG A 941 27.79 -4.02 29.53
CA ARG A 941 28.44 -3.38 28.38
C ARG A 941 28.30 -1.86 28.42
N ALA A 942 29.18 -1.16 27.71
CA ALA A 942 29.10 0.30 27.56
C ALA A 942 27.83 0.76 26.82
N ASP A 943 27.28 -0.09 25.95
CA ASP A 943 26.06 0.12 25.17
C ASP A 943 24.82 -0.57 25.78
N ALA A 944 24.85 -0.89 27.08
CA ALA A 944 23.80 -1.66 27.75
C ALA A 944 22.38 -1.10 27.56
N ASP A 945 22.19 0.23 27.69
CA ASP A 945 20.86 0.85 27.58
C ASP A 945 20.30 0.71 26.15
N ALA A 946 21.14 0.82 25.12
CA ALA A 946 20.76 0.60 23.72
C ALA A 946 20.47 -0.88 23.43
N VAL A 947 21.26 -1.81 23.98
CA VAL A 947 21.01 -3.27 23.86
C VAL A 947 19.70 -3.68 24.55
N ILE A 948 19.34 -3.01 25.65
CA ILE A 948 18.08 -3.25 26.36
C ILE A 948 16.88 -2.78 25.54
N GLU A 949 16.96 -1.61 24.91
CA GLU A 949 15.92 -1.11 24.00
C GLU A 949 15.81 -1.98 22.74
N ASP A 950 16.92 -2.32 22.07
CA ASP A 950 16.93 -3.22 20.90
C ASP A 950 16.22 -4.56 21.20
N VAL A 951 16.61 -5.26 22.26
CA VAL A 951 16.02 -6.56 22.61
C VAL A 951 14.55 -6.40 23.01
N PHE A 952 14.17 -5.30 23.68
CA PHE A 952 12.77 -5.02 24.02
C PHE A 952 11.92 -4.75 22.78
N GLN A 953 12.35 -3.86 21.87
CA GLN A 953 11.61 -3.55 20.64
C GLN A 953 11.49 -4.78 19.73
N ARG A 954 12.58 -5.54 19.52
CA ARG A 954 12.56 -6.79 18.72
C ARG A 954 11.66 -7.90 19.28
N GLN A 955 11.28 -7.83 20.56
CA GLN A 955 10.41 -8.81 21.20
C GLN A 955 8.96 -8.34 21.39
N LEU A 956 8.76 -7.03 21.59
CA LEU A 956 7.52 -6.47 22.14
C LEU A 956 7.13 -5.09 21.58
N GLY A 957 7.85 -4.52 20.59
CA GLY A 957 7.56 -3.17 20.06
C GLY A 957 6.10 -2.99 19.63
N ASP A 958 5.59 -3.90 18.79
CA ASP A 958 4.20 -3.93 18.28
C ASP A 958 3.12 -4.08 19.38
N ILE A 959 3.52 -4.38 20.61
CA ILE A 959 2.63 -4.77 21.72
C ILE A 959 2.72 -3.78 22.90
N ALA A 960 3.92 -3.24 23.15
CA ALA A 960 4.27 -2.50 24.35
C ALA A 960 5.35 -1.42 24.11
N GLY A 961 5.44 -0.87 22.90
CA GLY A 961 6.29 0.28 22.61
C GLY A 961 6.00 1.46 23.54
N LEU A 962 7.07 2.10 24.04
CA LEU A 962 6.97 3.27 24.90
C LEU A 962 6.55 4.53 24.12
N GLU A 963 5.38 5.06 24.44
CA GLU A 963 4.85 6.31 23.87
C GLU A 963 5.44 7.51 24.63
N ARG A 964 6.04 8.47 23.92
CA ARG A 964 6.57 9.70 24.55
C ARG A 964 5.40 10.60 24.97
N SER A 965 5.35 10.97 26.25
CA SER A 965 4.24 11.72 26.84
C SER A 965 4.59 13.18 27.16
N GLU A 966 5.76 13.42 27.76
CA GLU A 966 6.26 14.76 28.06
C GLU A 966 7.78 14.83 27.82
N VAL A 967 8.29 16.03 27.50
CA VAL A 967 9.72 16.29 27.30
C VAL A 967 10.09 17.58 28.02
N PHE A 968 11.21 17.57 28.72
CA PHE A 968 11.85 18.76 29.29
C PHE A 968 13.30 18.79 28.82
N THR A 969 13.70 19.93 28.25
CA THR A 969 15.02 20.11 27.64
C THR A 969 15.73 21.27 28.32
N ASP A 970 16.93 21.02 28.86
CA ASP A 970 17.85 22.04 29.35
C ASP A 970 18.91 22.30 28.27
N THR A 971 18.99 23.54 27.78
CA THR A 971 19.90 23.96 26.71
C THR A 971 20.90 24.97 27.27
N GLY A 972 22.15 24.53 27.50
CA GLY A 972 23.23 25.38 27.98
C GLY A 972 24.39 25.48 26.99
N GLU A 973 25.37 26.33 27.29
CA GLU A 973 26.59 26.54 26.47
C GLU A 973 27.42 25.26 26.23
N ARG A 974 27.14 24.17 26.97
CA ARG A 974 27.84 22.89 26.89
C ARG A 974 27.10 21.83 26.06
N GLY A 975 25.89 22.12 25.59
CA GLY A 975 25.03 21.19 24.86
C GLY A 975 23.62 21.08 25.44
N VAL A 976 22.92 20.01 25.03
CA VAL A 976 21.52 19.73 25.32
C VAL A 976 21.40 18.55 26.28
N LEU A 977 20.64 18.69 27.36
CA LEU A 977 20.21 17.61 28.24
C LEU A 977 18.69 17.45 28.15
N VAL A 978 18.21 16.22 28.07
CA VAL A 978 16.78 15.91 27.94
C VAL A 978 16.33 14.97 29.07
N HIS A 979 15.25 15.36 29.73
CA HIS A 979 14.37 14.43 30.43
C HIS A 979 13.17 14.14 29.54
N ALA A 980 12.83 12.87 29.34
CA ALA A 980 11.66 12.46 28.59
C ALA A 980 10.83 11.46 29.39
N GLN A 981 9.55 11.77 29.58
CA GLN A 981 8.56 10.90 30.19
C GLN A 981 7.90 10.06 29.08
N TYR A 982 7.83 8.76 29.28
CA TYR A 982 7.14 7.81 28.42
C TYR A 982 6.00 7.15 29.20
N ARG A 983 4.92 6.80 28.49
CA ARG A 983 3.77 6.07 29.02
C ARG A 983 3.67 4.68 28.40
N LEU A 984 3.11 3.76 29.18
CA LEU A 984 2.73 2.40 28.78
C LEU A 984 1.42 2.05 29.49
N GLY A 985 0.39 1.63 28.75
CA GLY A 985 -0.90 1.25 29.34
C GLY A 985 -0.76 0.08 30.31
N ALA A 986 -1.59 0.03 31.37
CA ALA A 986 -1.52 -1.03 32.37
C ALA A 986 -1.67 -2.44 31.76
N GLU A 987 -2.53 -2.61 30.75
CA GLU A 987 -2.65 -3.88 30.01
C GLU A 987 -1.38 -4.21 29.22
N GLN A 988 -0.76 -3.23 28.55
CA GLN A 988 0.51 -3.44 27.83
C GLN A 988 1.61 -3.84 28.81
N TYR A 989 1.70 -3.19 29.98
CA TYR A 989 2.61 -3.59 31.06
C TYR A 989 2.36 -5.03 31.52
N GLN A 990 1.09 -5.43 31.71
CA GLN A 990 0.76 -6.82 32.04
C GLN A 990 1.11 -7.79 30.90
N ARG A 991 1.06 -7.38 29.62
CA ARG A 991 1.55 -8.18 28.48
C ARG A 991 3.08 -8.30 28.46
N VAL A 992 3.84 -7.24 28.78
CA VAL A 992 5.31 -7.31 28.99
C VAL A 992 5.65 -8.31 30.10
N VAL A 993 4.97 -8.17 31.24
CA VAL A 993 5.13 -9.04 32.41
C VAL A 993 4.76 -10.49 32.08
N ALA A 994 3.66 -10.73 31.36
CA ALA A 994 3.25 -12.08 30.96
C ALA A 994 4.22 -12.72 29.94
N TYR A 995 4.71 -11.94 28.96
CA TYR A 995 5.68 -12.40 27.96
C TYR A 995 6.97 -12.89 28.63
N TYR A 996 7.61 -12.06 29.46
CA TYR A 996 8.85 -12.45 30.12
C TYR A 996 8.67 -13.49 31.24
N ARG A 997 7.45 -13.69 31.74
CA ARG A 997 7.08 -14.77 32.67
C ARG A 997 6.92 -16.13 31.96
N HIS A 998 6.72 -16.14 30.64
CA HIS A 998 6.49 -17.36 29.87
C HIS A 998 7.72 -18.25 29.75
N ALA A 999 7.53 -19.57 29.78
CA ALA A 999 8.56 -20.56 29.55
C ALA A 999 7.95 -21.88 29.04
N ALA A 1000 8.61 -22.51 28.07
CA ALA A 1000 8.23 -23.82 27.54
C ALA A 1000 9.29 -24.88 27.88
N ARG A 1001 8.88 -26.15 27.91
CA ARG A 1001 9.76 -27.29 28.23
C ARG A 1001 9.71 -28.36 27.14
N TRP A 1002 10.88 -28.72 26.60
CA TRP A 1002 10.99 -29.78 25.60
C TRP A 1002 12.07 -30.80 25.97
N ARG A 1003 11.66 -32.07 26.11
CA ARG A 1003 12.53 -33.27 26.31
C ARG A 1003 13.62 -33.13 27.40
N GLY A 1004 13.38 -32.28 28.40
CA GLY A 1004 14.27 -32.01 29.53
C GLY A 1004 15.29 -30.88 29.30
N ALA A 1005 14.91 -29.89 28.49
CA ALA A 1005 15.35 -28.50 28.61
C ALA A 1005 14.14 -27.58 28.79
N GLU A 1006 14.40 -26.37 29.26
CA GLU A 1006 13.45 -25.26 29.41
C GLU A 1006 13.96 -24.04 28.63
N PHE A 1007 13.04 -23.27 28.03
CA PHE A 1007 13.33 -22.07 27.28
C PHE A 1007 12.39 -20.94 27.72
N ALA A 1008 12.91 -19.72 27.78
CA ALA A 1008 12.15 -18.49 28.01
C ALA A 1008 12.63 -17.41 27.03
N PRO A 1009 11.95 -16.24 26.91
CA PRO A 1009 12.48 -15.15 26.10
C PRO A 1009 13.80 -14.65 26.70
N LEU A 1010 14.73 -14.23 25.84
CA LEU A 1010 15.95 -13.55 26.26
C LEU A 1010 15.55 -12.25 26.97
N PHE A 1011 15.77 -12.19 28.29
CA PHE A 1011 15.42 -11.01 29.07
C PHE A 1011 16.39 -9.85 28.74
N PRO A 1012 15.94 -8.60 28.51
CA PRO A 1012 16.84 -7.55 27.98
C PRO A 1012 18.04 -7.25 28.90
N LEU A 1013 17.85 -7.23 30.22
CA LEU A 1013 18.98 -7.10 31.16
C LEU A 1013 19.96 -8.29 31.09
N VAL A 1014 19.51 -9.48 30.70
CA VAL A 1014 20.38 -10.67 30.50
C VAL A 1014 21.17 -10.55 29.18
N ALA A 1015 20.62 -9.86 28.17
CA ALA A 1015 21.34 -9.55 26.94
C ALA A 1015 22.44 -8.48 27.14
N ALA A 1016 22.22 -7.51 28.03
CA ALA A 1016 23.17 -6.44 28.35
C ALA A 1016 24.52 -6.92 28.96
N HIS A 1017 24.58 -8.17 29.45
CA HIS A 1017 25.79 -8.84 29.92
C HIS A 1017 26.46 -9.75 28.88
N GLN A 1018 25.91 -9.88 27.67
CA GLN A 1018 26.29 -10.88 26.67
C GLN A 1018 26.73 -10.28 25.34
N ALA A 1019 27.39 -11.10 24.51
CA ALA A 1019 27.71 -10.75 23.13
C ALA A 1019 26.43 -10.50 22.30
N PRO A 1020 26.48 -9.67 21.24
CA PRO A 1020 25.33 -9.43 20.36
C PRO A 1020 24.71 -10.72 19.80
N THR A 1021 23.38 -10.76 19.72
CA THR A 1021 22.63 -11.88 19.14
C THR A 1021 21.31 -11.41 18.53
N GLU A 1022 21.00 -11.90 17.33
CA GLU A 1022 19.66 -11.76 16.73
C GLU A 1022 18.62 -12.64 17.44
N ALA A 1023 19.04 -13.69 18.17
CA ALA A 1023 18.13 -14.67 18.76
C ALA A 1023 17.42 -14.13 20.02
N THR A 1024 16.11 -14.38 20.10
CA THR A 1024 15.21 -13.83 21.13
C THR A 1024 14.79 -14.85 22.19
N VAL A 1025 15.23 -16.11 22.10
CA VAL A 1025 14.85 -17.21 23.01
C VAL A 1025 16.09 -17.88 23.60
N GLN A 1026 16.17 -17.98 24.93
CA GLN A 1026 17.29 -18.56 25.68
C GLN A 1026 16.89 -19.84 26.43
N VAL A 1027 17.82 -20.78 26.53
CA VAL A 1027 17.71 -21.99 27.37
C VAL A 1027 18.00 -21.66 28.83
N THR A 1028 17.02 -21.86 29.71
CA THR A 1028 17.08 -21.51 31.15
C THR A 1028 17.44 -22.68 32.07
N ASP A 1029 16.97 -23.90 31.75
CA ASP A 1029 17.38 -25.14 32.42
C ASP A 1029 17.68 -26.25 31.41
N VAL A 1030 18.63 -27.14 31.75
CA VAL A 1030 18.85 -28.40 31.04
C VAL A 1030 19.08 -29.53 32.05
N ARG A 1031 17.98 -30.18 32.47
CA ARG A 1031 17.99 -31.34 33.38
C ARG A 1031 19.06 -32.36 33.00
N ARG A 1032 20.03 -32.57 33.91
CA ARG A 1032 21.17 -33.50 33.74
C ARG A 1032 20.68 -34.89 33.29
N GLY A 1033 21.23 -35.39 32.18
CA GLY A 1033 20.85 -36.69 31.63
C GLY A 1033 19.56 -36.70 30.80
N SER A 1034 18.99 -35.54 30.47
CA SER A 1034 17.91 -35.41 29.49
C SER A 1034 18.37 -35.71 28.05
N LEU A 1035 17.45 -35.66 27.08
CA LEU A 1035 17.81 -35.72 25.66
C LEU A 1035 18.64 -34.50 25.27
N ALA A 1036 18.20 -33.29 25.67
CA ALA A 1036 18.89 -32.03 25.40
C ALA A 1036 20.32 -32.03 25.97
N SER A 1037 20.47 -32.43 27.24
CA SER A 1037 21.77 -32.62 27.91
C SER A 1037 22.69 -33.56 27.11
N ARG A 1038 22.18 -34.73 26.67
CA ARG A 1038 22.94 -35.68 25.82
C ARG A 1038 23.21 -35.22 24.38
N ARG A 1039 22.62 -34.10 23.93
CA ARG A 1039 22.91 -33.50 22.62
C ARG A 1039 23.76 -32.25 22.70
N GLY A 1040 24.21 -31.85 23.90
CA GLY A 1040 25.12 -30.73 24.08
C GLY A 1040 24.45 -29.36 24.13
N LEU A 1041 23.13 -29.32 24.34
CA LEU A 1041 22.42 -28.10 24.74
C LEU A 1041 22.79 -27.76 26.20
N ARG A 1042 22.97 -26.48 26.48
CA ARG A 1042 23.45 -25.94 27.77
C ARG A 1042 22.54 -24.81 28.23
N ILE A 1043 22.53 -24.57 29.54
CA ILE A 1043 21.96 -23.34 30.10
C ILE A 1043 22.72 -22.15 29.53
N GLY A 1044 21.99 -21.11 29.13
CA GLY A 1044 22.54 -19.92 28.47
C GLY A 1044 22.60 -19.98 26.95
N ASP A 1045 22.42 -21.15 26.31
CA ASP A 1045 22.37 -21.25 24.84
C ASP A 1045 21.15 -20.48 24.29
N MET A 1046 21.34 -19.64 23.27
CA MET A 1046 20.25 -19.03 22.51
C MET A 1046 19.81 -19.97 21.39
N ILE A 1047 18.51 -20.08 21.12
CA ILE A 1047 17.98 -20.84 19.98
C ILE A 1047 17.85 -19.90 18.77
N VAL A 1048 18.60 -20.16 17.70
CA VAL A 1048 18.58 -19.34 16.46
C VAL A 1048 17.58 -19.92 15.46
N SER A 1049 17.63 -21.24 15.22
CA SER A 1049 16.70 -21.94 14.35
C SER A 1049 16.47 -23.40 14.78
N VAL A 1050 15.34 -23.95 14.37
CA VAL A 1050 15.10 -25.40 14.36
C VAL A 1050 15.00 -25.82 12.90
N GLU A 1051 15.94 -26.67 12.45
CA GLU A 1051 16.23 -26.90 11.04
C GLU A 1051 16.42 -25.56 10.30
N THR A 1052 15.59 -25.28 9.28
CA THR A 1052 15.60 -24.02 8.52
C THR A 1052 14.59 -22.99 9.02
N THR A 1053 13.85 -23.27 10.11
CA THR A 1053 12.83 -22.35 10.66
C THR A 1053 13.46 -21.46 11.75
N PRO A 1054 13.53 -20.13 11.56
CA PRO A 1054 13.96 -19.19 12.61
C PRO A 1054 13.05 -19.23 13.84
N ALA A 1055 13.58 -18.83 15.00
CA ALA A 1055 12.99 -19.08 16.30
C ALA A 1055 12.76 -17.77 17.11
N PHE A 1056 11.66 -17.06 16.84
CA PHE A 1056 11.41 -15.75 17.43
C PHE A 1056 10.61 -15.75 18.74
N ARG A 1057 9.76 -16.75 18.99
CA ARG A 1057 9.00 -16.90 20.24
C ARG A 1057 9.20 -18.29 20.87
N VAL A 1058 8.99 -18.37 22.17
CA VAL A 1058 9.17 -19.59 22.99
C VAL A 1058 8.29 -20.74 22.52
N ASP A 1059 7.04 -20.45 22.12
CA ASP A 1059 6.13 -21.46 21.59
C ASP A 1059 6.50 -21.90 20.18
N ASP A 1060 7.06 -21.01 19.34
CA ASP A 1060 7.55 -21.38 18.00
C ASP A 1060 8.68 -22.40 18.13
N VAL A 1061 9.62 -22.18 19.05
CA VAL A 1061 10.69 -23.13 19.42
C VAL A 1061 10.09 -24.46 19.87
N ALA A 1062 9.17 -24.43 20.84
CA ALA A 1062 8.58 -25.67 21.38
C ALA A 1062 7.82 -26.47 20.31
N GLN A 1063 7.04 -25.78 19.47
CA GLN A 1063 6.30 -26.40 18.37
C GLN A 1063 7.21 -26.88 17.24
N ALA A 1064 8.26 -26.14 16.87
CA ALA A 1064 9.21 -26.56 15.83
C ALA A 1064 10.02 -27.77 16.30
N LEU A 1065 10.51 -27.78 17.55
CA LEU A 1065 11.22 -28.92 18.13
C LEU A 1065 10.34 -30.19 18.16
N GLU A 1066 9.07 -30.08 18.56
CA GLU A 1066 8.19 -31.25 18.64
C GLU A 1066 7.65 -31.69 17.25
N ARG A 1067 7.43 -30.77 16.30
CA ARG A 1067 7.18 -31.10 14.87
C ARG A 1067 8.38 -31.83 14.26
N ALA A 1068 9.60 -31.32 14.43
CA ALA A 1068 10.81 -31.95 13.92
C ALA A 1068 11.03 -33.35 14.53
N TRP A 1069 10.79 -33.50 15.83
CA TRP A 1069 10.86 -34.76 16.59
C TRP A 1069 9.82 -35.80 16.16
N SER A 1070 8.58 -35.38 15.87
CA SER A 1070 7.46 -36.27 15.54
C SER A 1070 7.38 -36.69 14.06
N THR A 1071 8.03 -35.94 13.16
CA THR A 1071 8.02 -36.22 11.71
C THR A 1071 8.60 -37.60 11.39
N PRO A 1072 7.83 -38.56 10.83
CA PRO A 1072 8.29 -39.92 10.61
C PRO A 1072 9.18 -40.04 9.37
N ARG A 1073 10.50 -40.22 9.57
CA ARG A 1073 11.44 -40.68 8.53
C ARG A 1073 12.34 -41.79 9.06
N PRO A 1074 12.55 -42.91 8.33
CA PRO A 1074 13.41 -43.99 8.77
C PRO A 1074 14.87 -43.52 8.89
N LYS A 1075 15.40 -43.46 10.11
CA LYS A 1075 16.74 -42.94 10.47
C LYS A 1075 16.93 -41.42 10.31
N GLY A 1076 15.85 -40.63 10.27
CA GLY A 1076 15.96 -39.17 10.23
C GLY A 1076 16.62 -38.56 11.48
N ARG A 1077 17.42 -37.52 11.28
CA ARG A 1077 17.82 -36.55 12.31
C ARG A 1077 17.21 -35.18 11.95
N PHE A 1078 17.31 -34.24 12.88
CA PHE A 1078 17.08 -32.81 12.65
C PHE A 1078 18.18 -32.01 13.34
N THR A 1079 18.32 -30.74 12.98
CA THR A 1079 19.32 -29.82 13.52
C THR A 1079 18.63 -28.69 14.30
N VAL A 1080 19.35 -28.11 15.25
CA VAL A 1080 18.98 -26.90 15.98
C VAL A 1080 20.21 -26.03 16.00
N GLN A 1081 20.15 -24.84 15.41
CA GLN A 1081 21.25 -23.88 15.48
C GLN A 1081 21.14 -23.13 16.80
N VAL A 1082 22.22 -23.14 17.59
CA VAL A 1082 22.28 -22.40 18.86
C VAL A 1082 23.50 -21.49 18.91
N GLN A 1083 23.38 -20.37 19.61
CA GLN A 1083 24.49 -19.45 19.85
C GLN A 1083 24.89 -19.51 21.33
N SER A 1084 26.18 -19.67 21.60
CA SER A 1084 26.77 -19.70 22.94
C SER A 1084 27.79 -18.56 23.07
N GLY A 1085 27.35 -17.40 23.57
CA GLY A 1085 28.15 -16.18 23.49
C GLY A 1085 28.44 -15.82 22.04
N ALA A 1086 29.72 -15.70 21.65
CA ALA A 1086 30.11 -15.42 20.27
C ALA A 1086 30.19 -16.66 19.34
N VAL A 1087 29.89 -17.87 19.84
CA VAL A 1087 30.10 -19.12 19.09
C VAL A 1087 28.78 -19.76 18.67
N ALA A 1088 28.53 -19.83 17.36
CA ALA A 1088 27.45 -20.63 16.79
C ALA A 1088 27.78 -22.14 16.86
N ARG A 1089 26.77 -22.97 17.16
CA ARG A 1089 26.88 -24.43 17.27
C ARG A 1089 25.65 -25.11 16.68
N GLU A 1090 25.85 -26.06 15.78
CA GLU A 1090 24.77 -26.95 15.34
C GLU A 1090 24.61 -28.13 16.30
N LEU A 1091 23.40 -28.32 16.83
CA LEU A 1091 23.05 -29.46 17.68
C LEU A 1091 22.11 -30.42 16.94
N SER A 1092 22.56 -31.64 16.66
CA SER A 1092 21.78 -32.62 15.90
C SER A 1092 21.02 -33.59 16.80
N PHE A 1093 19.69 -33.64 16.66
CA PHE A 1093 18.76 -34.49 17.40
C PHE A 1093 18.23 -35.65 16.54
N PRO A 1094 17.88 -36.82 17.11
CA PRO A 1094 17.23 -37.89 16.37
C PRO A 1094 15.73 -37.57 16.21
N ARG A 1095 15.13 -37.94 15.07
CA ARG A 1095 13.66 -37.99 14.95
C ARG A 1095 13.12 -39.27 15.57
N THR A 1096 11.84 -39.29 15.93
CA THR A 1096 11.20 -40.51 16.41
C THR A 1096 11.04 -41.52 15.28
N SER A 1097 11.38 -42.78 15.56
CA SER A 1097 10.90 -43.88 14.73
C SER A 1097 9.43 -44.11 15.07
N PRO A 1098 8.52 -44.23 14.07
CA PRO A 1098 7.13 -44.58 14.36
C PRO A 1098 7.10 -45.92 15.07
N ARG A 1099 6.63 -45.93 16.32
CA ARG A 1099 6.40 -47.19 17.06
C ARG A 1099 5.42 -48.03 16.24
N ARG A 1100 5.85 -49.22 15.82
CA ARG A 1100 4.91 -50.26 15.40
C ARG A 1100 3.95 -50.51 16.57
N ARG A 1101 2.66 -50.26 16.33
CA ARG A 1101 1.58 -50.91 17.07
C ARG A 1101 1.43 -52.35 16.57
#